data_AF-Q64RL8-F1
#
_entry.id   AF-Q64RL8-F1
#
_cell.length_a   1.000
_cell.length_b   1.000
_cell.length_c   1.000
_cell.angle_alpha   90.00
_cell.angle_beta   90.00
_cell.angle_gamma   90.00
#
_symmetry.space_group_name_H-M   'P 1'
#
loop_
_entity.id
_entity.type
_entity.pdbx_description
1 polymer ?
#
loop_
_entity_poly.entity_id
_entity_poly.type
_entity_poly.pdbx_seq_one_letter_code
_entity_poly.pdbx_strand_id
1 'polypeptide(L)'
;MKKLCIFLLLLFAATGILFAQEIEKSVKERLSNYFETYTPASANTGSCKLKSVDIDFEGRKLSIYASESFAYQPFVPETVDEIYHQIEELLPGPVRFFRTTIYANNQPIEELIPNFFRGKKKKDKSRLSNAEYKGAPWVINTSRPYEITKGLQNRHISLWQSHGKYYKNDKGEWGWQRPRLFCTTEDLFTQSFILPYVIPMLENAGANVYTPRERDTQKNEVIVDNDTRNGSIYLEMKSRKARWEKTDGYGFAQRKPVYEDGENPFLTGSARFTRTEKKKNKAFAEWIPTIPETGSYAVYVSYQTLPNSVSDAKYLVFHKGGVTEFKVNQRIGGGTWVYLGTFEFDKGSNDYGMVVLSNESSENGVICADAVRFGGGMGNISRGTVSGLPRYLEGARYSAQWAGMPYDVYGGKQGTNDYADDINARSNTINYLSGGSVFNPGQKGLGVPFEMNVALHSDAGYSKTNDIVGSLSIYTTDFNNGLLNSGNSRYASRDLADLLLTQIQKDIRAKFNIQWTRRSMWDRNYSETRLPATPSTIVELLSHQNFADMKLGHDPNFKFTVGRAIYKAVLQFISSQHNKEYVVQPLPVSNFAIEFGKKRNTLELSWQGENDPLEPTARPREYMVYTRIGYGGFDNGVRVNKPSYTLKIEPGLVYSFKVTAVNHGGESFPSEILSAYKAKQEHARVLIINGFNRLSGPAVIDTPDEAGFDLEQDPGVAYQYNISLCGAQTGFDRSQAGKEGKGSLGYSGNELEGMKIAGNTFDYPFVHGKAIQAAGNYSFVSCSDEAVENGRIQPEHYPIVDFILGLEKDDILSNPARKTYYKTFSSPMQRILTAYCQSGGNLLVSGSYIGSDMSNSQGNREFTEKILKYGFQGSLKDTRSGQITGLGRTLQIPRLPNEKAYAVTAPDCIVPVDSAFPVFVYQPGQYSAGIAYKGNYRVFAMGFPFESIESETDRAIVMAAILKFFGEK
;
A
#
# COMPACT_ATOMS: atom_id res chain seq x y z
N MET A 1 -62.90 -63.01 -0.28
CA MET A 1 -62.03 -62.23 -1.19
C MET A 1 -61.86 -60.76 -0.78
N LYS A 2 -62.91 -59.92 -0.69
CA LYS A 2 -62.76 -58.47 -0.34
C LYS A 2 -62.00 -58.17 0.97
N LYS A 3 -62.21 -58.92 2.05
CA LYS A 3 -61.50 -58.72 3.35
C LYS A 3 -60.00 -59.10 3.29
N LEU A 4 -59.64 -60.08 2.46
CA LEU A 4 -58.24 -60.50 2.27
C LEU A 4 -57.46 -59.48 1.44
N CYS A 5 -58.10 -58.89 0.43
CA CYS A 5 -57.52 -57.80 -0.36
C CYS A 5 -57.28 -56.52 0.46
N ILE A 6 -58.21 -56.15 1.37
CA ILE A 6 -58.04 -54.98 2.25
C ILE A 6 -56.94 -55.23 3.29
N PHE A 7 -56.84 -56.44 3.85
CA PHE A 7 -55.76 -56.79 4.78
C PHE A 7 -54.39 -56.82 4.08
N LEU A 8 -54.31 -57.37 2.86
CA LEU A 8 -53.09 -57.30 2.04
C LEU A 8 -52.73 -55.86 1.67
N LEU A 9 -53.70 -55.01 1.29
CA LEU A 9 -53.48 -53.58 1.04
C LEU A 9 -52.97 -52.84 2.29
N LEU A 10 -53.51 -53.13 3.48
CA LEU A 10 -53.05 -52.57 4.73
C LEU A 10 -51.65 -53.09 5.12
N LEU A 11 -51.34 -54.36 4.83
CA LEU A 11 -50.00 -54.92 5.05
C LEU A 11 -48.97 -54.33 4.08
N PHE A 12 -49.32 -54.18 2.80
CA PHE A 12 -48.48 -53.53 1.78
C PHE A 12 -48.29 -52.03 2.06
N ALA A 13 -49.31 -51.35 2.58
CA ALA A 13 -49.19 -49.96 3.03
C ALA A 13 -48.29 -49.86 4.28
N ALA A 14 -48.45 -50.77 5.25
CA ALA A 14 -47.61 -50.79 6.46
C ALA A 14 -46.14 -51.14 6.16
N THR A 15 -45.88 -52.10 5.26
CA THR A 15 -44.51 -52.43 4.83
C THR A 15 -43.88 -51.33 3.97
N GLY A 16 -44.68 -50.66 3.13
CA GLY A 16 -44.23 -49.47 2.39
C GLY A 16 -43.85 -48.29 3.30
N ILE A 17 -44.63 -48.04 4.37
CA ILE A 17 -44.34 -47.00 5.36
C ILE A 17 -43.08 -47.34 6.18
N LEU A 18 -42.92 -48.59 6.61
CA LEU A 18 -41.74 -49.05 7.34
C LEU A 18 -40.46 -48.97 6.49
N PHE A 19 -40.54 -49.35 5.21
CA PHE A 19 -39.42 -49.27 4.28
C PHE A 19 -39.03 -47.82 3.97
N ALA A 20 -40.00 -46.91 3.82
CA ALA A 20 -39.75 -45.49 3.64
C ALA A 20 -39.11 -44.84 4.89
N GLN A 21 -39.57 -45.20 6.10
CA GLN A 21 -38.97 -44.74 7.35
C GLN A 21 -37.53 -45.24 7.55
N GLU A 22 -37.23 -46.48 7.16
CA GLU A 22 -35.89 -47.05 7.24
C GLU A 22 -34.92 -46.38 6.25
N ILE A 23 -35.38 -46.08 5.03
CA ILE A 23 -34.63 -45.29 4.04
C ILE A 23 -34.36 -43.88 4.57
N GLU A 24 -35.38 -43.20 5.10
CA GLU A 24 -35.23 -41.84 5.62
C GLU A 24 -34.22 -41.77 6.77
N LYS A 25 -34.28 -42.74 7.69
CA LYS A 25 -33.30 -42.87 8.79
C LYS A 25 -31.89 -43.11 8.25
N SER A 26 -31.72 -44.03 7.30
CA SER A 26 -30.41 -44.32 6.70
C SER A 26 -29.82 -43.11 5.96
N VAL A 27 -30.64 -42.37 5.22
CA VAL A 27 -30.24 -41.13 4.54
C VAL A 27 -29.78 -40.09 5.55
N LYS A 28 -30.57 -39.85 6.62
CA LYS A 28 -30.20 -38.90 7.69
C LYS A 28 -28.88 -39.27 8.35
N GLU A 29 -28.69 -40.53 8.74
CA GLU A 29 -27.45 -40.99 9.39
C GLU A 29 -26.22 -40.82 8.50
N ARG A 30 -26.32 -41.23 7.23
CA ARG A 30 -25.21 -41.10 6.27
C ARG A 30 -24.85 -39.65 6.00
N LEU A 31 -25.85 -38.80 5.74
CA LEU A 31 -25.64 -37.38 5.49
C LEU A 31 -25.09 -36.66 6.73
N SER A 32 -25.61 -36.96 7.92
CA SER A 32 -25.06 -36.40 9.17
C SER A 32 -23.58 -36.74 9.32
N ASN A 33 -23.20 -38.00 9.13
CA ASN A 33 -21.79 -38.42 9.19
C ASN A 33 -20.93 -37.72 8.11
N TYR A 34 -21.44 -37.61 6.89
CA TYR A 34 -20.76 -36.88 5.81
C TYR A 34 -20.48 -35.44 6.21
N PHE A 35 -21.49 -34.67 6.62
CA PHE A 35 -21.28 -33.27 6.97
C PHE A 35 -20.44 -33.09 8.24
N GLU A 36 -20.54 -33.96 9.24
CA GLU A 36 -19.73 -33.90 10.46
C GLU A 36 -18.24 -34.17 10.21
N THR A 37 -17.92 -35.00 9.21
CA THR A 37 -16.54 -35.33 8.84
C THR A 37 -16.02 -34.52 7.65
N TYR A 38 -16.90 -33.79 6.96
CA TYR A 38 -16.56 -32.95 5.81
C TYR A 38 -15.59 -31.85 6.21
N THR A 39 -14.45 -31.80 5.52
CA THR A 39 -13.47 -30.72 5.66
C THR A 39 -13.20 -30.12 4.28
N PRO A 40 -13.45 -28.82 4.07
CA PRO A 40 -13.14 -28.17 2.80
C PRO A 40 -11.64 -28.26 2.48
N ALA A 41 -11.30 -28.55 1.22
CA ALA A 41 -9.90 -28.72 0.81
C ALA A 41 -9.05 -27.44 0.90
N SER A 42 -9.68 -26.26 0.80
CA SER A 42 -9.00 -24.96 0.67
C SER A 42 -9.37 -23.95 1.75
N ALA A 43 -10.21 -24.31 2.73
CA ALA A 43 -10.67 -23.40 3.78
C ALA A 43 -10.92 -24.11 5.11
N ASN A 44 -10.69 -23.41 6.22
CA ASN A 44 -11.08 -23.80 7.56
C ASN A 44 -12.34 -23.04 7.98
N THR A 45 -13.50 -23.68 7.87
CA THR A 45 -14.81 -23.08 8.14
C THR A 45 -15.46 -23.53 9.45
N GLY A 46 -14.73 -24.31 10.26
CA GLY A 46 -15.28 -25.01 11.43
C GLY A 46 -16.12 -26.23 11.04
N SER A 47 -16.75 -26.87 12.02
CA SER A 47 -17.51 -28.11 11.80
C SER A 47 -18.79 -27.84 10.98
N CYS A 48 -18.97 -28.62 9.91
CA CYS A 48 -20.19 -28.66 9.12
C CYS A 48 -21.20 -29.63 9.75
N LYS A 49 -22.50 -29.38 9.58
CA LYS A 49 -23.57 -30.22 10.13
C LYS A 49 -24.73 -30.30 9.16
N LEU A 50 -25.42 -31.44 9.16
CA LEU A 50 -26.75 -31.55 8.57
C LEU A 50 -27.76 -30.82 9.47
N LYS A 51 -28.51 -29.87 8.92
CA LYS A 51 -29.63 -29.22 9.62
C LYS A 51 -30.92 -30.02 9.45
N SER A 52 -31.25 -30.36 8.22
CA SER A 52 -32.44 -31.13 7.88
C SER A 52 -32.30 -31.76 6.50
N VAL A 53 -33.15 -32.75 6.23
CA VAL A 53 -33.31 -33.34 4.90
C VAL A 53 -34.80 -33.56 4.68
N ASP A 54 -35.25 -33.26 3.46
CA ASP A 54 -36.62 -33.47 3.00
C ASP A 54 -36.61 -34.40 1.79
N ILE A 55 -37.40 -35.47 1.87
CA ILE A 55 -37.45 -36.55 0.86
C ILE A 55 -38.85 -36.61 0.28
N ASP A 56 -38.99 -36.18 -0.96
CA ASP A 56 -40.23 -36.28 -1.73
C ASP A 56 -40.14 -37.53 -2.62
N PHE A 57 -40.69 -38.63 -2.12
CA PHE A 57 -40.71 -39.91 -2.83
C PHE A 57 -41.60 -39.88 -4.08
N GLU A 58 -42.70 -39.12 -4.07
CA GLU A 58 -43.62 -39.01 -5.20
C GLU A 58 -43.01 -38.19 -6.33
N GLY A 59 -42.43 -37.03 -6.00
CA GLY A 59 -41.75 -36.15 -6.95
C GLY A 59 -40.31 -36.56 -7.28
N ARG A 60 -39.77 -37.60 -6.63
CA ARG A 60 -38.38 -38.06 -6.71
C ARG A 60 -37.37 -36.93 -6.48
N LYS A 61 -37.55 -36.17 -5.40
CA LYS A 61 -36.67 -35.05 -5.02
C LYS A 61 -36.08 -35.25 -3.63
N LEU A 62 -34.85 -34.77 -3.47
CA LEU A 62 -34.12 -34.80 -2.21
C LEU A 62 -33.57 -33.38 -1.93
N SER A 63 -34.05 -32.74 -0.87
CA SER A 63 -33.56 -31.42 -0.45
C SER A 63 -32.74 -31.57 0.83
N ILE A 64 -31.45 -31.26 0.76
CA ILE A 64 -30.51 -31.41 1.87
C ILE A 64 -30.15 -30.02 2.38
N TYR A 65 -30.30 -29.75 3.67
CA TYR A 65 -29.99 -28.46 4.28
C TYR A 65 -28.78 -28.58 5.19
N ALA A 66 -27.67 -27.93 4.83
CA ALA A 66 -26.44 -27.90 5.59
C ALA A 66 -26.37 -26.65 6.49
N SER A 67 -25.50 -26.70 7.51
CA SER A 67 -25.20 -25.57 8.39
C SER A 67 -24.55 -24.40 7.65
N GLU A 68 -24.59 -23.21 8.25
CA GLU A 68 -23.99 -21.99 7.72
C GLU A 68 -22.47 -22.15 7.51
N SER A 69 -21.78 -22.88 8.38
CA SER A 69 -20.36 -23.20 8.24
C SER A 69 -20.02 -23.88 6.91
N PHE A 70 -20.95 -24.63 6.32
CA PHE A 70 -20.79 -25.23 5.00
C PHE A 70 -20.85 -24.19 3.87
N ALA A 71 -21.60 -23.09 4.05
CA ALA A 71 -21.71 -22.00 3.08
C ALA A 71 -20.48 -21.07 3.06
N TYR A 72 -19.65 -21.14 4.12
CA TYR A 72 -18.52 -20.23 4.34
C TYR A 72 -17.25 -20.61 3.58
N GLN A 73 -17.27 -21.74 2.87
CA GLN A 73 -16.18 -22.21 2.01
C GLN A 73 -16.26 -21.56 0.62
N PRO A 74 -15.15 -21.50 -0.14
CA PRO A 74 -15.20 -21.10 -1.54
C PRO A 74 -15.97 -22.15 -2.35
N PHE A 75 -16.81 -21.68 -3.28
CA PHE A 75 -17.47 -22.56 -4.25
C PHE A 75 -17.05 -22.18 -5.66
N VAL A 76 -16.53 -23.17 -6.38
CA VAL A 76 -16.28 -23.14 -7.82
C VAL A 76 -17.02 -24.31 -8.47
N PRO A 77 -17.28 -24.29 -9.79
CA PRO A 77 -18.01 -25.37 -10.47
C PRO A 77 -17.48 -26.77 -10.11
N GLU A 78 -16.16 -26.92 -10.07
CA GLU A 78 -15.49 -28.19 -9.81
C GLU A 78 -15.78 -28.71 -8.38
N THR A 79 -15.71 -27.84 -7.37
CA THR A 79 -16.00 -28.22 -5.98
C THR A 79 -17.47 -28.54 -5.77
N VAL A 80 -18.37 -27.82 -6.45
CA VAL A 80 -19.82 -28.11 -6.37
C VAL A 80 -20.13 -29.48 -6.99
N ASP A 81 -19.60 -29.74 -8.19
CA ASP A 81 -19.79 -31.03 -8.87
C ASP A 81 -19.24 -32.20 -8.04
N GLU A 82 -18.07 -32.01 -7.40
CA GLU A 82 -17.48 -33.00 -6.50
C GLU A 82 -18.36 -33.30 -5.27
N ILE A 83 -18.91 -32.27 -4.62
CA ILE A 83 -19.82 -32.43 -3.47
C ILE A 83 -21.08 -33.20 -3.89
N TYR A 84 -21.70 -32.84 -5.02
CA TYR A 84 -22.88 -33.54 -5.53
C TYR A 84 -22.57 -35.01 -5.83
N HIS A 85 -21.41 -35.29 -6.44
CA HIS A 85 -20.98 -36.65 -6.74
C HIS A 85 -20.75 -37.48 -5.47
N GLN A 86 -20.04 -36.94 -4.47
CA GLN A 86 -19.81 -37.61 -3.19
C GLN A 86 -21.12 -37.96 -2.48
N ILE A 87 -22.09 -37.03 -2.48
CA ILE A 87 -23.42 -37.28 -1.90
C ILE A 87 -24.19 -38.32 -2.70
N GLU A 88 -24.16 -38.28 -4.04
CA GLU A 88 -24.83 -39.28 -4.87
C GLU A 88 -24.30 -40.70 -4.60
N GLU A 89 -22.99 -40.86 -4.45
CA GLU A 89 -22.37 -42.16 -4.13
C GLU A 89 -22.73 -42.65 -2.72
N LEU A 90 -22.91 -41.73 -1.78
CA LEU A 90 -23.28 -42.02 -0.39
C LEU A 90 -24.74 -42.48 -0.24
N LEU A 91 -25.66 -41.99 -1.08
CA LEU A 91 -27.09 -42.22 -0.94
C LEU A 91 -27.50 -43.68 -1.24
N PRO A 92 -28.47 -44.26 -0.48
CA PRO A 92 -28.96 -45.61 -0.75
C PRO A 92 -29.74 -45.68 -2.07
N GLY A 93 -29.72 -46.87 -2.71
CA GLY A 93 -30.22 -47.09 -4.07
C GLY A 93 -31.59 -46.48 -4.44
N PRO A 94 -32.62 -46.54 -3.58
CA PRO A 94 -33.94 -45.96 -3.89
C PRO A 94 -33.94 -44.44 -4.10
N VAL A 95 -33.12 -43.71 -3.35
CA VAL A 95 -33.06 -42.24 -3.38
C VAL A 95 -31.83 -41.69 -4.10
N ARG A 96 -30.84 -42.54 -4.41
CA ARG A 96 -29.65 -42.17 -5.20
C ARG A 96 -29.98 -41.49 -6.53
N PHE A 97 -31.07 -41.92 -7.17
CA PHE A 97 -31.53 -41.39 -8.46
C PHE A 97 -32.59 -40.29 -8.32
N PHE A 98 -32.73 -39.68 -7.15
CA PHE A 98 -33.61 -38.53 -6.96
C PHE A 98 -32.92 -37.28 -7.46
N ARG A 99 -33.71 -36.29 -7.87
CA ARG A 99 -33.19 -34.96 -8.12
C ARG A 99 -32.79 -34.33 -6.79
N THR A 100 -31.49 -34.29 -6.53
CA THR A 100 -30.92 -33.74 -5.30
C THR A 100 -30.64 -32.25 -5.44
N THR A 101 -30.94 -31.48 -4.40
CA THR A 101 -30.50 -30.08 -4.25
C THR A 101 -29.97 -29.89 -2.84
N ILE A 102 -28.75 -29.37 -2.76
CA ILE A 102 -28.06 -29.12 -1.49
C ILE A 102 -28.13 -27.63 -1.21
N TYR A 103 -28.69 -27.27 -0.05
CA TYR A 103 -28.88 -25.91 0.40
C TYR A 103 -27.89 -25.58 1.52
N ALA A 104 -27.25 -24.43 1.42
CA ALA A 104 -26.46 -23.83 2.49
C ALA A 104 -26.76 -22.33 2.55
N ASN A 105 -26.99 -21.81 3.76
CA ASN A 105 -27.48 -20.43 3.96
C ASN A 105 -28.73 -20.11 3.10
N ASN A 106 -29.69 -21.05 3.06
CA ASN A 106 -30.94 -21.00 2.30
C ASN A 106 -30.79 -20.82 0.77
N GLN A 107 -29.61 -21.09 0.22
CA GLN A 107 -29.36 -21.08 -1.22
C GLN A 107 -28.86 -22.45 -1.69
N PRO A 108 -29.23 -22.91 -2.90
CA PRO A 108 -28.54 -24.01 -3.55
C PRO A 108 -27.03 -23.71 -3.63
N ILE A 109 -26.18 -24.69 -3.37
CA ILE A 109 -24.72 -24.47 -3.32
C ILE A 109 -24.13 -24.05 -4.68
N GLU A 110 -24.74 -24.44 -5.80
CA GLU A 110 -24.38 -23.95 -7.13
C GLU A 110 -24.64 -22.44 -7.27
N GLU A 111 -25.60 -21.90 -6.51
CA GLU A 111 -25.86 -20.46 -6.46
C GLU A 111 -24.86 -19.72 -5.58
N LEU A 112 -24.01 -20.42 -4.82
CA LEU A 112 -22.91 -19.83 -4.06
C LEU A 112 -21.61 -19.70 -4.88
N ILE A 113 -21.60 -20.08 -6.16
CA ILE A 113 -20.45 -19.84 -7.04
C ILE A 113 -20.41 -18.35 -7.42
N PRO A 114 -19.30 -17.61 -7.16
CA PRO A 114 -19.15 -16.23 -7.61
C PRO A 114 -19.29 -16.07 -9.12
N ASN A 115 -19.89 -14.97 -9.57
CA ASN A 115 -20.11 -14.69 -11.00
C ASN A 115 -18.84 -14.70 -11.85
N PHE A 116 -17.67 -14.44 -11.23
CA PHE A 116 -16.37 -14.52 -11.87
C PHE A 116 -16.01 -15.95 -12.33
N PHE A 117 -16.36 -16.96 -11.53
CA PHE A 117 -16.10 -18.38 -11.85
C PHE A 117 -17.22 -19.03 -12.65
N ARG A 118 -18.37 -18.35 -12.81
CA ARG A 118 -19.46 -18.83 -13.68
C ARG A 118 -19.13 -18.59 -15.15
N GLY A 119 -19.42 -19.59 -15.99
CA GLY A 119 -19.36 -19.41 -17.44
C GLY A 119 -20.28 -18.27 -17.91
N LYS A 120 -19.91 -17.53 -18.97
CA LYS A 120 -20.61 -16.31 -19.42
C LYS A 120 -22.13 -16.44 -19.55
N LYS A 121 -22.65 -17.60 -19.97
CA LYS A 121 -24.09 -17.89 -20.14
C LYS A 121 -24.82 -18.27 -18.85
N LYS A 122 -24.09 -18.54 -17.76
CA LYS A 122 -24.60 -19.02 -16.46
C LYS A 122 -24.50 -17.97 -15.34
N LYS A 123 -24.09 -16.73 -15.65
CA LYS A 123 -23.98 -15.66 -14.64
C LYS A 123 -25.35 -15.33 -14.04
N ASP A 124 -25.40 -15.17 -12.72
CA ASP A 124 -26.58 -14.66 -12.01
C ASP A 124 -26.68 -13.15 -12.24
N LYS A 125 -27.67 -12.76 -13.03
CA LYS A 125 -27.91 -11.36 -13.40
C LYS A 125 -28.35 -10.49 -12.22
N SER A 126 -28.92 -11.08 -11.16
CA SER A 126 -29.37 -10.32 -9.99
C SER A 126 -28.20 -9.73 -9.20
N ARG A 127 -27.00 -10.33 -9.29
CA ARG A 127 -25.79 -9.90 -8.59
C ARG A 127 -24.83 -9.08 -9.48
N LEU A 128 -25.15 -8.92 -10.75
CA LEU A 128 -24.38 -8.06 -11.66
C LEU A 128 -24.83 -6.63 -11.52
N SER A 129 -23.94 -5.70 -11.87
CA SER A 129 -24.33 -4.30 -11.91
C SER A 129 -25.42 -4.07 -12.95
N ASN A 130 -26.61 -3.70 -12.51
CA ASN A 130 -27.67 -3.20 -13.39
C ASN A 130 -27.46 -1.72 -13.81
N ALA A 131 -26.46 -1.05 -13.22
CA ALA A 131 -26.10 0.35 -13.46
C ALA A 131 -24.72 0.47 -14.11
N GLU A 132 -24.55 1.47 -14.98
CA GLU A 132 -23.26 1.85 -15.57
C GLU A 132 -23.14 3.36 -15.52
N TYR A 133 -22.07 3.86 -14.91
CA TYR A 133 -21.77 5.30 -14.89
C TYR A 133 -21.19 5.73 -16.24
N LYS A 134 -21.84 6.70 -16.89
CA LYS A 134 -21.45 7.23 -18.21
C LYS A 134 -20.97 8.68 -18.18
N GLY A 135 -20.92 9.30 -17.00
CA GLY A 135 -20.45 10.68 -16.84
C GLY A 135 -18.92 10.78 -16.79
N ALA A 136 -18.42 12.02 -16.69
CA ALA A 136 -17.00 12.26 -16.47
C ALA A 136 -16.57 11.75 -15.07
N PRO A 137 -15.37 11.16 -14.91
CA PRO A 137 -14.82 10.81 -13.59
C PRO A 137 -14.76 12.01 -12.64
N TRP A 138 -14.62 11.74 -11.34
CA TRP A 138 -14.57 12.83 -10.37
C TRP A 138 -13.30 13.66 -10.58
N VAL A 139 -12.16 12.99 -10.75
CA VAL A 139 -10.87 13.58 -11.09
C VAL A 139 -10.20 12.80 -12.23
N ILE A 140 -9.58 13.52 -13.16
CA ILE A 140 -8.75 12.98 -14.23
C ILE A 140 -7.41 13.72 -14.23
N ASN A 141 -6.29 13.00 -14.11
CA ASN A 141 -4.96 13.53 -14.43
C ASN A 141 -4.77 13.53 -15.95
N THR A 142 -4.78 14.70 -16.56
CA THR A 142 -4.61 14.89 -18.01
C THR A 142 -3.16 15.00 -18.46
N SER A 143 -2.21 15.11 -17.52
CA SER A 143 -0.77 15.06 -17.82
C SER A 143 -0.25 13.62 -18.02
N ARG A 144 -1.06 12.59 -17.73
CA ARG A 144 -0.70 11.19 -17.98
C ARG A 144 -0.60 10.93 -19.50
N PRO A 145 0.55 10.47 -20.04
CA PRO A 145 0.77 10.35 -21.48
C PRO A 145 0.36 8.98 -22.08
N TYR A 146 -0.45 8.22 -21.37
CA TYR A 146 -0.99 6.93 -21.81
C TYR A 146 -2.41 6.73 -21.30
N GLU A 147 -3.14 5.83 -21.97
CA GLU A 147 -4.52 5.48 -21.62
C GLU A 147 -4.59 4.08 -21.01
N ILE A 148 -5.47 3.91 -20.02
CA ILE A 148 -5.74 2.63 -19.39
C ILE A 148 -7.07 2.11 -19.94
N THR A 149 -7.03 0.96 -20.62
CA THR A 149 -8.19 0.45 -21.39
C THR A 149 -8.80 -0.83 -20.82
N LYS A 150 -8.04 -1.60 -20.03
CA LYS A 150 -8.45 -2.87 -19.41
C LYS A 150 -8.12 -2.92 -17.91
N GLY A 151 -7.88 -1.76 -17.31
CA GLY A 151 -7.75 -1.57 -15.86
C GLY A 151 -9.06 -1.08 -15.22
N LEU A 152 -8.93 -0.16 -14.27
CA LEU A 152 -9.99 0.46 -13.48
C LEU A 152 -10.31 1.90 -13.93
N GLN A 153 -9.91 2.30 -15.14
CA GLN A 153 -10.17 3.62 -15.69
C GLN A 153 -11.66 4.01 -15.54
N ASN A 154 -11.91 5.20 -14.98
CA ASN A 154 -13.24 5.77 -14.73
C ASN A 154 -14.09 5.06 -13.65
N ARG A 155 -13.49 4.14 -12.87
CA ARG A 155 -14.18 3.48 -11.74
C ARG A 155 -13.91 4.22 -10.45
N HIS A 156 -14.92 4.31 -9.58
CA HIS A 156 -14.81 4.95 -8.27
C HIS A 156 -14.93 3.88 -7.18
N ILE A 157 -13.91 3.83 -6.33
CA ILE A 157 -13.75 2.77 -5.34
C ILE A 157 -13.56 3.42 -3.97
N SER A 158 -14.32 2.96 -2.99
CA SER A 158 -14.05 3.26 -1.60
C SER A 158 -13.34 2.08 -0.94
N LEU A 159 -12.28 2.38 -0.21
CA LEU A 159 -11.65 1.42 0.70
C LEU A 159 -11.04 2.12 1.88
N TRP A 160 -10.89 1.41 2.99
CA TRP A 160 -10.33 1.98 4.20
C TRP A 160 -9.59 0.96 5.03
N GLN A 161 -8.57 1.46 5.72
CA GLN A 161 -7.97 0.81 6.88
C GLN A 161 -8.98 0.72 8.03
N SER A 162 -8.70 -0.07 9.05
CA SER A 162 -9.60 -0.28 10.19
C SER A 162 -9.83 0.98 11.04
N HIS A 163 -10.05 0.78 12.33
CA HIS A 163 -10.23 1.81 13.34
C HIS A 163 -9.08 2.82 13.37
N GLY A 164 -9.36 4.03 13.84
CA GLY A 164 -8.36 5.03 14.18
C GLY A 164 -8.51 5.44 15.64
N LYS A 165 -7.63 6.32 16.12
CA LYS A 165 -7.72 6.84 17.48
C LYS A 165 -9.06 7.55 17.65
N TYR A 166 -9.76 7.24 18.74
CA TYR A 166 -11.05 7.83 19.07
C TYR A 166 -11.11 8.21 20.54
N TYR A 167 -12.07 9.07 20.88
CA TYR A 167 -12.29 9.51 22.24
C TYR A 167 -13.19 8.52 22.99
N LYS A 168 -12.72 8.02 24.12
CA LYS A 168 -13.45 7.11 25.00
C LYS A 168 -14.22 7.95 26.01
N ASN A 169 -15.46 8.29 25.67
CA ASN A 169 -16.32 9.18 26.46
C ASN A 169 -16.43 8.78 27.94
N ASP A 170 -16.53 7.48 28.22
CA ASP A 170 -16.64 6.91 29.56
C ASP A 170 -15.36 7.03 30.40
N LYS A 171 -14.20 7.19 29.73
CA LYS A 171 -12.88 7.33 30.37
C LYS A 171 -12.32 8.76 30.33
N GLY A 172 -12.89 9.64 29.51
CA GLY A 172 -12.40 11.01 29.34
C GLY A 172 -11.03 11.08 28.67
N GLU A 173 -10.69 10.13 27.80
CA GLU A 173 -9.37 10.04 27.17
C GLU A 173 -9.42 9.62 25.70
N TRP A 174 -8.38 9.95 24.94
CA TRP A 174 -8.17 9.42 23.59
C TRP A 174 -7.49 8.05 23.64
N GLY A 175 -7.96 7.09 22.85
CA GLY A 175 -7.35 5.76 22.82
C GLY A 175 -7.60 4.98 21.53
N TRP A 176 -6.85 3.89 21.40
CA TRP A 176 -7.01 2.89 20.34
C TRP A 176 -8.10 1.87 20.69
N GLN A 177 -8.61 1.17 19.69
CA GLN A 177 -9.53 0.05 19.93
C GLN A 177 -8.78 -1.15 20.53
N ARG A 178 -7.61 -1.49 19.98
CA ARG A 178 -6.84 -2.67 20.39
C ARG A 178 -5.62 -2.31 21.26
N PRO A 179 -5.15 -3.26 22.09
CA PRO A 179 -3.92 -3.09 22.86
C PRO A 179 -2.70 -3.02 21.95
N ARG A 180 -1.61 -2.46 22.48
CA ARG A 180 -0.30 -2.40 21.83
C ARG A 180 0.42 -3.73 22.00
N LEU A 181 0.39 -4.55 20.95
CA LEU A 181 1.01 -5.87 20.91
C LEU A 181 1.92 -5.99 19.68
N PHE A 182 3.04 -6.67 19.84
CA PHE A 182 4.02 -6.93 18.78
C PHE A 182 4.46 -5.65 18.03
N CYS A 183 4.80 -4.62 18.81
CA CYS A 183 5.23 -3.30 18.37
C CYS A 183 4.18 -2.48 17.60
N THR A 184 2.90 -2.89 17.58
CA THR A 184 1.85 -2.20 16.83
C THR A 184 0.48 -2.31 17.51
N THR A 185 -0.55 -1.78 16.86
CA THR A 185 -1.97 -2.01 17.14
C THR A 185 -2.70 -2.11 15.79
N GLU A 186 -3.85 -2.78 15.75
CA GLU A 186 -4.70 -2.91 14.55
C GLU A 186 -4.88 -1.56 13.83
N ASP A 187 -5.18 -0.52 14.60
CA ASP A 187 -5.48 0.84 14.14
C ASP A 187 -4.32 1.48 13.33
N LEU A 188 -3.08 1.12 13.66
CA LEU A 188 -1.84 1.57 13.00
C LEU A 188 -1.36 0.59 11.93
N PHE A 189 -1.65 -0.69 12.11
CA PHE A 189 -1.12 -1.77 11.31
C PHE A 189 -1.75 -1.82 9.91
N THR A 190 -3.08 -1.79 9.83
CA THR A 190 -3.82 -2.00 8.57
C THR A 190 -3.58 -0.90 7.54
N GLN A 191 -3.40 0.35 7.99
CA GLN A 191 -3.03 1.49 7.14
C GLN A 191 -1.68 1.31 6.43
N SER A 192 -0.77 0.50 6.98
CA SER A 192 0.52 0.22 6.33
C SER A 192 0.42 -0.70 5.11
N PHE A 193 -0.75 -1.31 4.86
CA PHE A 193 -1.06 -2.00 3.61
C PHE A 193 -1.77 -1.06 2.64
N ILE A 194 -2.76 -0.32 3.15
CA ILE A 194 -3.66 0.50 2.33
C ILE A 194 -2.94 1.69 1.71
N LEU A 195 -2.26 2.51 2.52
CA LEU A 195 -1.72 3.79 2.07
C LEU A 195 -0.52 3.64 1.11
N PRO A 196 0.52 2.83 1.41
CA PRO A 196 1.69 2.73 0.53
C PRO A 196 1.53 1.72 -0.61
N TYR A 197 0.57 0.78 -0.55
CA TYR A 197 0.44 -0.28 -1.56
C TYR A 197 -0.91 -0.29 -2.27
N VAL A 198 -2.03 -0.54 -1.56
CA VAL A 198 -3.32 -0.80 -2.23
C VAL A 198 -3.83 0.42 -2.99
N ILE A 199 -3.83 1.60 -2.36
CA ILE A 199 -4.32 2.82 -3.01
C ILE A 199 -3.50 3.15 -4.27
N PRO A 200 -2.15 3.21 -4.22
CA PRO A 200 -1.35 3.43 -5.43
C PRO A 200 -1.61 2.42 -6.54
N MET A 201 -1.79 1.13 -6.23
CA MET A 201 -2.11 0.12 -7.26
C MET A 201 -3.46 0.36 -7.93
N LEU A 202 -4.49 0.76 -7.17
CA LEU A 202 -5.80 1.07 -7.73
C LEU A 202 -5.78 2.34 -8.59
N GLU A 203 -5.09 3.40 -8.13
CA GLU A 203 -4.95 4.67 -8.87
C GLU A 203 -4.08 4.52 -10.13
N ASN A 204 -3.03 3.71 -10.07
CA ASN A 204 -2.20 3.36 -11.24
C ASN A 204 -2.95 2.49 -12.26
N ALA A 205 -3.98 1.76 -11.81
CA ALA A 205 -4.93 1.09 -12.68
C ALA A 205 -6.05 2.03 -13.18
N GLY A 206 -6.08 3.31 -12.77
CA GLY A 206 -7.00 4.33 -13.27
C GLY A 206 -8.25 4.58 -12.42
N ALA A 207 -8.35 3.99 -11.23
CA ALA A 207 -9.46 4.23 -10.32
C ALA A 207 -9.40 5.62 -9.67
N ASN A 208 -10.57 6.21 -9.39
CA ASN A 208 -10.72 7.27 -8.40
C ASN A 208 -10.96 6.63 -7.03
N VAL A 209 -10.02 6.81 -6.10
CA VAL A 209 -10.04 6.13 -4.80
C VAL A 209 -10.38 7.09 -3.68
N TYR A 210 -11.36 6.73 -2.84
CA TYR A 210 -11.74 7.47 -1.64
C TYR A 210 -11.55 6.61 -0.38
N THR A 211 -11.09 7.23 0.69
CA THR A 211 -11.08 6.66 2.05
C THR A 211 -11.77 7.64 3.01
N PRO A 212 -12.64 7.17 3.92
CA PRO A 212 -13.28 8.02 4.93
C PRO A 212 -12.31 8.56 5.99
N ARG A 213 -11.11 7.99 6.11
CA ARG A 213 -10.02 8.49 6.96
C ARG A 213 -9.04 9.30 6.13
N GLU A 214 -8.35 10.28 6.72
CA GLU A 214 -7.30 11.03 6.04
C GLU A 214 -6.20 10.08 5.52
N ARG A 215 -5.74 10.32 4.29
CA ARG A 215 -4.75 9.46 3.59
C ARG A 215 -3.35 10.05 3.57
N ASP A 216 -3.22 11.36 3.75
CA ASP A 216 -1.92 12.02 3.75
C ASP A 216 -1.25 11.95 5.12
N THR A 217 0.01 11.51 5.12
CA THR A 217 0.83 11.34 6.31
C THR A 217 1.62 12.59 6.68
N GLN A 218 1.55 13.64 5.84
CA GLN A 218 2.17 14.93 6.09
C GLN A 218 1.50 15.64 7.28
N LYS A 219 2.29 15.97 8.31
CA LYS A 219 1.82 16.61 9.55
C LYS A 219 1.51 18.10 9.37
N ASN A 220 2.16 18.72 8.40
CA ASN A 220 1.90 20.11 8.05
C ASN A 220 0.63 20.21 7.21
N GLU A 221 -0.16 21.26 7.44
CA GLU A 221 -1.33 21.60 6.63
C GLU A 221 -1.31 23.09 6.32
N VAL A 222 -1.48 23.42 5.05
CA VAL A 222 -1.66 24.79 4.59
C VAL A 222 -2.96 24.85 3.80
N ILE A 223 -3.89 25.69 4.23
CA ILE A 223 -5.14 25.92 3.50
C ILE A 223 -5.09 27.33 2.94
N VAL A 224 -5.32 27.45 1.64
CA VAL A 224 -5.44 28.75 0.97
C VAL A 224 -6.90 28.92 0.58
N ASP A 225 -7.49 30.04 0.96
CA ASP A 225 -8.92 30.28 0.89
C ASP A 225 -9.21 31.78 0.68
N ASN A 226 -10.35 32.12 0.08
CA ASN A 226 -10.73 33.51 -0.16
C ASN A 226 -11.25 34.23 1.09
N ASP A 227 -11.73 33.51 2.11
CA ASP A 227 -12.28 34.05 3.35
C ASP A 227 -11.24 34.17 4.48
N THR A 228 -10.16 33.38 4.44
CA THR A 228 -9.14 33.33 5.50
C THR A 228 -7.77 33.80 5.00
N ARG A 229 -7.24 34.87 5.62
CA ARG A 229 -5.86 35.34 5.39
C ARG A 229 -4.90 34.67 6.37
N ASN A 230 -3.89 33.95 5.88
CA ASN A 230 -2.94 33.21 6.72
C ASN A 230 -1.49 33.19 6.18
N GLY A 231 -1.06 34.28 5.54
CA GLY A 231 0.28 34.37 4.94
C GLY A 231 0.43 33.65 3.60
N SER A 232 -0.57 32.85 3.19
CA SER A 232 -0.74 32.38 1.82
C SER A 232 -1.53 33.40 0.99
N ILE A 233 -1.51 33.27 -0.33
CA ILE A 233 -2.09 34.23 -1.26
C ILE A 233 -3.20 33.57 -2.08
N TYR A 234 -4.39 34.18 -2.07
CA TYR A 234 -5.49 33.88 -2.98
C TYR A 234 -5.70 35.04 -3.96
N LEU A 235 -5.83 34.76 -5.25
CA LEU A 235 -6.02 35.78 -6.29
C LEU A 235 -7.09 35.36 -7.31
N GLU A 236 -7.86 36.34 -7.77
CA GLU A 236 -8.85 36.20 -8.85
C GLU A 236 -8.49 37.11 -10.02
N MET A 237 -8.42 36.54 -11.21
CA MET A 237 -8.23 37.29 -12.45
C MET A 237 -9.48 37.20 -13.32
N LYS A 238 -9.99 38.37 -13.73
CA LYS A 238 -11.18 38.50 -14.60
C LYS A 238 -10.81 38.56 -16.07
N SER A 239 -11.76 38.22 -16.92
CA SER A 239 -11.70 38.46 -18.37
C SER A 239 -12.63 39.61 -18.78
N ARG A 240 -12.65 39.94 -20.08
CA ARG A 240 -13.65 40.87 -20.63
C ARG A 240 -15.08 40.30 -20.54
N LYS A 241 -15.24 38.98 -20.52
CA LYS A 241 -16.54 38.27 -20.61
C LYS A 241 -16.94 37.56 -19.32
N ALA A 242 -16.00 37.34 -18.41
CA ALA A 242 -16.20 36.55 -17.21
C ALA A 242 -15.60 37.29 -15.99
N ARG A 243 -16.38 37.38 -14.92
CA ARG A 243 -15.99 37.95 -13.63
C ARG A 243 -16.32 36.94 -12.54
N TRP A 244 -15.51 36.95 -11.49
CA TRP A 244 -15.74 36.12 -10.31
C TRP A 244 -16.80 36.77 -9.42
N GLU A 245 -17.82 35.98 -9.10
CA GLU A 245 -18.97 36.39 -8.30
C GLU A 245 -19.08 35.46 -7.08
N LYS A 246 -19.65 35.96 -5.99
CA LYS A 246 -19.89 35.16 -4.79
C LYS A 246 -21.07 34.22 -5.07
N THR A 247 -20.98 32.96 -4.66
CA THR A 247 -22.13 32.05 -4.72
C THR A 247 -23.14 32.37 -3.61
N ASP A 248 -24.37 31.88 -3.75
CA ASP A 248 -25.41 32.05 -2.71
C ASP A 248 -25.25 31.06 -1.54
N GLY A 249 -24.52 29.96 -1.74
CA GLY A 249 -24.31 28.92 -0.73
C GLY A 249 -23.07 29.13 0.14
N TYR A 250 -22.94 28.35 1.22
CA TYR A 250 -21.77 28.39 2.10
C TYR A 250 -20.56 27.66 1.50
N GLY A 251 -19.40 28.32 1.59
CA GLY A 251 -18.09 27.75 1.26
C GLY A 251 -17.30 27.37 2.51
N PHE A 252 -16.11 26.84 2.30
CA PHE A 252 -15.16 26.59 3.38
C PHE A 252 -14.61 27.91 3.94
N ALA A 253 -14.43 27.99 5.26
CA ALA A 253 -13.50 28.95 5.85
C ALA A 253 -12.90 28.35 7.11
N GLN A 254 -11.57 28.41 7.22
CA GLN A 254 -10.90 28.05 8.47
C GLN A 254 -10.95 29.24 9.44
N ARG A 255 -12.03 29.33 10.23
CA ARG A 255 -12.22 30.41 11.22
C ARG A 255 -11.51 30.13 12.54
N LYS A 256 -11.20 28.87 12.82
CA LYS A 256 -10.57 28.41 14.06
C LYS A 256 -9.46 27.39 13.78
N PRO A 257 -8.44 27.29 14.65
CA PRO A 257 -7.45 26.22 14.57
C PRO A 257 -8.00 24.88 15.09
N VAL A 258 -8.96 24.91 16.00
CA VAL A 258 -9.59 23.74 16.64
C VAL A 258 -11.11 23.91 16.59
N TYR A 259 -11.84 22.81 16.33
CA TYR A 259 -13.29 22.78 16.20
C TYR A 259 -13.89 21.85 17.24
N GLU A 260 -15.04 22.24 17.82
CA GLU A 260 -15.80 21.38 18.73
C GLU A 260 -16.69 20.41 17.95
N ASP A 261 -17.19 19.37 18.61
CA ASP A 261 -18.12 18.41 17.99
C ASP A 261 -19.33 19.13 17.36
N GLY A 262 -19.64 18.79 16.11
CA GLY A 262 -20.75 19.40 15.36
C GLY A 262 -20.42 20.68 14.60
N GLU A 263 -19.26 21.30 14.84
CA GLU A 263 -18.86 22.49 14.08
C GLU A 263 -18.36 22.11 12.68
N ASN A 264 -18.96 22.71 11.65
CA ASN A 264 -18.66 22.43 10.25
C ASN A 264 -18.03 23.66 9.55
N PRO A 265 -16.75 23.61 9.15
CA PRO A 265 -16.08 24.75 8.52
C PRO A 265 -16.63 25.11 7.14
N PHE A 266 -17.29 24.18 6.43
CA PHE A 266 -17.96 24.39 5.14
C PHE A 266 -19.28 25.18 5.24
N LEU A 267 -19.69 25.56 6.46
CA LEU A 267 -20.88 26.39 6.71
C LEU A 267 -20.52 27.83 7.13
N THR A 268 -19.25 28.22 7.04
CA THR A 268 -18.76 29.50 7.62
C THR A 268 -18.01 30.42 6.65
N GLY A 269 -17.76 29.95 5.42
CA GLY A 269 -17.12 30.69 4.35
C GLY A 269 -18.03 30.94 3.16
N SER A 270 -17.42 31.31 2.05
CA SER A 270 -18.06 31.62 0.78
C SER A 270 -17.26 31.08 -0.39
N ALA A 271 -17.97 30.57 -1.40
CA ALA A 271 -17.35 30.16 -2.65
C ALA A 271 -17.52 31.24 -3.73
N ARG A 272 -16.74 31.10 -4.79
CA ARG A 272 -16.61 32.04 -5.90
C ARG A 272 -16.88 31.29 -7.20
N PHE A 273 -17.62 31.88 -8.14
CA PHE A 273 -17.88 31.24 -9.43
C PHE A 273 -17.73 32.21 -10.60
N THR A 274 -17.49 31.67 -11.79
CA THR A 274 -17.40 32.44 -13.02
C THR A 274 -17.86 31.62 -14.23
N ARG A 275 -18.27 32.30 -15.30
CA ARG A 275 -18.69 31.65 -16.55
C ARG A 275 -17.50 31.06 -17.30
N THR A 276 -17.72 29.92 -17.94
CA THR A 276 -16.69 29.27 -18.75
C THR A 276 -16.42 29.99 -20.07
N GLU A 277 -15.19 29.84 -20.57
CA GLU A 277 -14.78 30.31 -21.90
C GLU A 277 -14.01 29.21 -22.63
N LYS A 278 -14.18 29.13 -23.96
CA LYS A 278 -13.48 28.12 -24.79
C LYS A 278 -11.99 28.41 -25.02
N LYS A 279 -11.51 29.63 -24.73
CA LYS A 279 -10.13 30.04 -24.98
C LYS A 279 -9.35 30.03 -23.67
N LYS A 280 -8.10 29.54 -23.72
CA LYS A 280 -7.15 29.52 -22.60
C LYS A 280 -6.95 30.91 -21.97
N ASN A 281 -6.67 30.90 -20.66
CA ASN A 281 -6.14 32.01 -19.86
C ASN A 281 -6.94 33.31 -19.99
N LYS A 282 -8.26 33.24 -19.74
CA LYS A 282 -9.14 34.41 -19.76
C LYS A 282 -9.52 34.88 -18.36
N ALA A 283 -10.07 33.99 -17.54
CA ALA A 283 -10.27 34.21 -16.11
C ALA A 283 -9.77 32.99 -15.33
N PHE A 284 -9.19 33.22 -14.16
CA PHE A 284 -8.66 32.15 -13.32
C PHE A 284 -8.65 32.54 -11.84
N ALA A 285 -8.52 31.56 -10.95
CA ALA A 285 -8.25 31.72 -9.53
C ALA A 285 -6.95 30.99 -9.17
N GLU A 286 -6.12 31.58 -8.30
CA GLU A 286 -4.83 31.05 -7.88
C GLU A 286 -4.75 30.93 -6.36
N TRP A 287 -4.17 29.83 -5.90
CA TRP A 287 -3.89 29.54 -4.50
C TRP A 287 -2.40 29.27 -4.34
N ILE A 288 -1.67 30.22 -3.75
CA ILE A 288 -0.22 30.15 -3.54
C ILE A 288 0.03 29.91 -2.04
N PRO A 289 0.36 28.67 -1.62
CA PRO A 289 0.62 28.36 -0.23
C PRO A 289 1.97 28.93 0.24
N THR A 290 2.06 29.25 1.53
CA THR A 290 3.33 29.41 2.23
C THR A 290 3.68 28.10 2.94
N ILE A 291 4.49 27.26 2.29
CA ILE A 291 4.83 25.91 2.75
C ILE A 291 5.82 25.97 3.92
N PRO A 292 5.53 25.33 5.07
CA PRO A 292 6.38 25.44 6.26
C PRO A 292 7.72 24.67 6.12
N GLU A 293 7.71 23.55 5.40
CA GLU A 293 8.87 22.67 5.19
C GLU A 293 8.83 21.99 3.83
N THR A 294 9.98 21.89 3.16
CA THR A 294 10.09 21.16 1.89
C THR A 294 9.68 19.70 2.08
N GLY A 295 8.81 19.19 1.22
CA GLY A 295 8.38 17.81 1.30
C GLY A 295 7.18 17.51 0.41
N SER A 296 6.63 16.30 0.56
CA SER A 296 5.44 15.86 -0.16
C SER A 296 4.18 16.27 0.59
N TYR A 297 3.23 16.88 -0.14
CA TYR A 297 1.93 17.32 0.36
C TYR A 297 0.84 16.80 -0.58
N ALA A 298 -0.20 16.17 -0.03
CA ALA A 298 -1.43 15.93 -0.78
C ALA A 298 -2.11 17.27 -1.08
N VAL A 299 -2.62 17.42 -2.30
CA VAL A 299 -3.37 18.61 -2.74
C VAL A 299 -4.83 18.23 -2.86
N TYR A 300 -5.66 18.90 -2.07
CA TYR A 300 -7.11 18.80 -2.12
C TYR A 300 -7.73 20.13 -2.57
N VAL A 301 -8.78 20.06 -3.36
CA VAL A 301 -9.57 21.24 -3.77
C VAL A 301 -10.99 21.12 -3.25
N SER A 302 -11.63 22.26 -3.01
CA SER A 302 -13.07 22.37 -2.72
C SER A 302 -13.76 23.25 -3.75
N TYR A 303 -15.05 23.00 -3.95
CA TYR A 303 -15.95 23.77 -4.79
C TYR A 303 -17.40 23.50 -4.38
N GLN A 304 -18.34 24.33 -4.83
CA GLN A 304 -19.77 24.03 -4.78
C GLN A 304 -20.26 23.50 -6.12
N THR A 305 -21.17 22.52 -6.08
CA THR A 305 -21.96 22.14 -7.25
C THR A 305 -23.07 23.16 -7.45
N LEU A 306 -23.04 23.88 -8.58
CA LEU A 306 -24.03 24.91 -8.94
C LEU A 306 -24.88 24.45 -10.13
N PRO A 307 -26.04 25.09 -10.38
CA PRO A 307 -26.73 24.94 -11.66
C PRO A 307 -25.80 25.27 -12.83
N ASN A 308 -25.70 24.35 -13.80
CA ASN A 308 -24.78 24.43 -14.94
C ASN A 308 -23.29 24.35 -14.60
N SER A 309 -22.90 23.76 -13.45
CA SER A 309 -21.51 23.36 -13.22
C SER A 309 -21.00 22.47 -14.35
N VAL A 310 -19.74 22.69 -14.75
CA VAL A 310 -19.11 21.89 -15.79
C VAL A 310 -18.50 20.60 -15.25
N SER A 311 -18.36 19.60 -16.13
CA SER A 311 -17.75 18.32 -15.78
C SER A 311 -16.24 18.24 -16.04
N ASP A 312 -15.66 19.27 -16.64
CA ASP A 312 -14.26 19.32 -17.08
C ASP A 312 -13.49 20.53 -16.53
N ALA A 313 -13.80 20.98 -15.30
CA ALA A 313 -13.15 22.13 -14.67
C ALA A 313 -11.63 21.90 -14.57
N LYS A 314 -10.85 22.83 -15.13
CA LYS A 314 -9.41 22.64 -15.33
C LYS A 314 -8.58 23.21 -14.18
N TYR A 315 -7.89 22.32 -13.48
CA TYR A 315 -6.93 22.67 -12.43
C TYR A 315 -5.49 22.42 -12.90
N LEU A 316 -4.57 23.30 -12.53
CA LEU A 316 -3.13 23.13 -12.73
C LEU A 316 -2.45 23.16 -11.36
N VAL A 317 -1.69 22.12 -11.04
CA VAL A 317 -0.86 22.07 -9.83
C VAL A 317 0.59 22.32 -10.27
N PHE A 318 1.15 23.45 -9.85
CA PHE A 318 2.56 23.78 -10.00
C PHE A 318 3.30 23.23 -8.79
N HIS A 319 4.31 22.39 -9.01
CA HIS A 319 5.09 21.72 -7.99
C HIS A 319 6.57 21.65 -8.41
N LYS A 320 7.45 21.13 -7.54
CA LYS A 320 8.90 21.06 -7.81
C LYS A 320 9.28 20.30 -9.09
N GLY A 321 8.39 19.44 -9.60
CA GLY A 321 8.59 18.64 -10.81
C GLY A 321 8.05 19.27 -12.10
N GLY A 322 7.37 20.41 -12.01
CA GLY A 322 6.71 21.06 -13.14
C GLY A 322 5.23 21.29 -12.87
N VAL A 323 4.38 21.04 -13.88
CA VAL A 323 2.95 21.33 -13.81
C VAL A 323 2.15 20.06 -14.15
N THR A 324 1.26 19.66 -13.24
CA THR A 324 0.31 18.57 -13.48
C THR A 324 -1.09 19.14 -13.73
N GLU A 325 -1.71 18.80 -14.85
CA GLU A 325 -3.03 19.28 -15.24
C GLU A 325 -4.13 18.25 -14.90
N PHE A 326 -5.20 18.73 -14.30
CA PHE A 326 -6.37 17.93 -13.90
C PHE A 326 -7.66 18.47 -14.52
N LYS A 327 -8.59 17.55 -14.76
CA LYS A 327 -10.01 17.87 -14.95
C LYS A 327 -10.80 17.34 -13.75
N VAL A 328 -11.64 18.19 -13.18
CA VAL A 328 -12.50 17.86 -12.04
C VAL A 328 -13.96 18.04 -12.44
N ASN A 329 -14.78 17.03 -12.16
CA ASN A 329 -16.21 17.07 -12.44
C ASN A 329 -16.95 17.80 -11.31
N GLN A 330 -17.20 19.10 -11.49
CA GLN A 330 -17.88 19.94 -10.51
C GLN A 330 -19.40 19.77 -10.46
N ARG A 331 -19.96 18.75 -11.15
CA ARG A 331 -21.37 18.38 -11.04
C ARG A 331 -21.65 17.45 -9.85
N ILE A 332 -20.61 16.87 -9.26
CA ILE A 332 -20.68 15.91 -8.16
C ILE A 332 -19.65 16.29 -7.09
N GLY A 333 -19.81 15.79 -5.87
CA GLY A 333 -18.79 15.92 -4.82
C GLY A 333 -18.48 17.35 -4.36
N GLY A 334 -19.40 18.30 -4.50
CA GLY A 334 -19.22 19.67 -4.01
C GLY A 334 -19.42 19.79 -2.49
N GLY A 335 -18.76 20.75 -1.86
CA GLY A 335 -18.85 21.02 -0.41
C GLY A 335 -18.02 20.08 0.47
N THR A 336 -16.96 19.50 -0.08
CA THR A 336 -16.02 18.61 0.63
C THR A 336 -14.63 18.69 -0.03
N TRP A 337 -13.62 18.09 0.58
CA TRP A 337 -12.28 17.95 0.01
C TRP A 337 -12.21 16.91 -1.11
N VAL A 338 -11.65 17.30 -2.26
CA VAL A 338 -11.42 16.46 -3.44
C VAL A 338 -9.92 16.32 -3.70
N TYR A 339 -9.40 15.11 -3.60
CA TYR A 339 -7.96 14.82 -3.78
C TYR A 339 -7.55 14.88 -5.26
N LEU A 340 -6.49 15.63 -5.57
CA LEU A 340 -5.89 15.67 -6.92
C LEU A 340 -4.64 14.79 -7.03
N GLY A 341 -3.82 14.72 -5.99
CA GLY A 341 -2.53 14.03 -6.02
C GLY A 341 -1.64 14.47 -4.86
N THR A 342 -0.47 13.83 -4.74
CA THR A 342 0.58 14.22 -3.78
C THR A 342 1.79 14.70 -4.56
N PHE A 343 2.29 15.89 -4.20
CA PHE A 343 3.37 16.56 -4.92
C PHE A 343 4.41 17.12 -3.96
N GLU A 344 5.64 17.26 -4.45
CA GLU A 344 6.71 17.91 -3.69
C GLU A 344 6.68 19.43 -3.86
N PHE A 345 6.78 20.14 -2.74
CA PHE A 345 6.88 21.60 -2.69
C PHE A 345 8.12 22.01 -1.91
N ASP A 346 8.73 23.14 -2.28
CA ASP A 346 9.76 23.78 -1.48
C ASP A 346 9.15 24.62 -0.37
N LYS A 347 9.87 24.73 0.75
CA LYS A 347 9.56 25.67 1.83
C LYS A 347 9.40 27.10 1.29
N GLY A 348 8.47 27.84 1.88
CA GLY A 348 8.16 29.23 1.54
C GLY A 348 7.00 29.37 0.55
N SER A 349 6.83 30.59 0.06
CA SER A 349 5.89 30.92 -1.02
C SER A 349 6.70 31.06 -2.30
N ASN A 350 6.33 30.30 -3.33
CA ASN A 350 7.13 30.15 -4.56
C ASN A 350 6.23 30.27 -5.79
N ASP A 351 6.70 30.96 -6.84
CA ASP A 351 5.97 31.13 -8.12
C ASP A 351 5.81 29.82 -8.91
N TYR A 352 6.39 28.73 -8.42
CA TYR A 352 6.29 27.37 -8.96
C TYR A 352 5.67 26.38 -7.96
N GLY A 353 5.07 26.88 -6.88
CA GLY A 353 4.31 26.10 -5.90
C GLY A 353 2.93 26.73 -5.72
N MET A 354 1.94 26.31 -6.51
CA MET A 354 0.57 26.85 -6.46
C MET A 354 -0.45 25.92 -7.11
N VAL A 355 -1.73 26.21 -6.89
CA VAL A 355 -2.84 25.63 -7.66
C VAL A 355 -3.56 26.74 -8.42
N VAL A 356 -3.91 26.48 -9.68
CA VAL A 356 -4.66 27.41 -10.55
C VAL A 356 -5.90 26.73 -11.08
N LEU A 357 -7.07 27.36 -10.93
CA LEU A 357 -8.31 26.98 -11.59
C LEU A 357 -8.58 27.91 -12.77
N SER A 358 -8.60 27.36 -13.98
CA SER A 358 -8.89 28.10 -15.22
C SER A 358 -10.37 27.99 -15.59
N ASN A 359 -10.97 29.09 -16.07
CA ASN A 359 -12.32 29.07 -16.65
C ASN A 359 -12.40 28.44 -18.05
N GLU A 360 -11.30 27.85 -18.53
CA GLU A 360 -11.26 27.04 -19.75
C GLU A 360 -12.11 25.78 -19.61
N SER A 361 -13.13 25.64 -20.46
CA SER A 361 -13.95 24.43 -20.54
C SER A 361 -14.48 24.22 -21.95
N SER A 362 -14.70 22.95 -22.30
CA SER A 362 -15.39 22.58 -23.54
C SER A 362 -16.91 22.77 -23.45
N GLU A 363 -17.44 22.86 -22.23
CA GLU A 363 -18.85 23.01 -21.92
C GLU A 363 -19.22 24.49 -21.70
N ASN A 364 -20.46 24.85 -22.05
CA ASN A 364 -21.02 26.14 -21.66
C ASN A 364 -21.61 25.99 -20.25
N GLY A 365 -21.10 26.73 -19.28
CA GLY A 365 -21.54 26.62 -17.89
C GLY A 365 -20.77 27.54 -16.95
N VAL A 366 -20.59 27.07 -15.72
CA VAL A 366 -19.82 27.76 -14.68
C VAL A 366 -18.76 26.83 -14.08
N ILE A 367 -17.68 27.43 -13.61
CA ILE A 367 -16.73 26.81 -12.68
C ILE A 367 -16.84 27.50 -11.33
N CYS A 368 -16.60 26.75 -10.26
CA CYS A 368 -16.64 27.19 -8.88
C CYS A 368 -15.27 26.97 -8.19
N ALA A 369 -14.87 27.93 -7.37
CA ALA A 369 -13.64 28.00 -6.59
C ALA A 369 -14.02 28.22 -5.13
N ASP A 370 -13.35 27.52 -4.21
CA ASP A 370 -13.51 27.68 -2.77
C ASP A 370 -12.11 27.68 -2.14
N ALA A 371 -11.73 26.60 -1.45
CA ALA A 371 -10.42 26.46 -0.84
C ALA A 371 -9.53 25.38 -1.48
N VAL A 372 -8.21 25.51 -1.28
CA VAL A 372 -7.21 24.48 -1.60
C VAL A 372 -6.43 24.14 -0.34
N ARG A 373 -6.30 22.84 -0.05
CA ARG A 373 -5.59 22.29 1.11
C ARG A 373 -4.36 21.51 0.67
N PHE A 374 -3.21 21.85 1.24
CA PHE A 374 -1.92 21.20 1.04
C PHE A 374 -1.53 20.47 2.32
N GLY A 375 -1.44 19.15 2.29
CA GLY A 375 -1.05 18.32 3.44
C GLY A 375 -2.24 17.72 4.20
N GLY A 376 -1.94 16.69 5.00
CA GLY A 376 -2.92 15.96 5.82
C GLY A 376 -3.18 16.57 7.19
N GLY A 377 -2.20 17.28 7.76
CA GLY A 377 -2.35 18.04 9.00
C GLY A 377 -2.43 17.22 10.28
N MET A 378 -2.57 17.94 11.39
CA MET A 378 -2.83 17.38 12.72
C MET A 378 -4.32 17.30 13.01
N GLY A 379 -4.71 16.38 13.87
CA GLY A 379 -6.07 16.27 14.41
C GLY A 379 -6.49 17.55 15.13
N ASN A 380 -7.65 18.08 14.75
CA ASN A 380 -8.12 19.40 15.21
C ASN A 380 -9.58 19.40 15.68
N ILE A 381 -10.20 18.23 15.87
CA ILE A 381 -11.52 18.10 16.46
C ILE A 381 -11.37 17.84 17.96
N SER A 382 -11.86 18.78 18.78
CA SER A 382 -11.78 18.75 20.24
C SER A 382 -12.87 17.87 20.83
N ARG A 383 -12.49 17.09 21.84
CA ARG A 383 -13.39 16.39 22.77
C ARG A 383 -13.16 16.86 24.22
N GLY A 384 -12.85 18.15 24.37
CA GLY A 384 -12.22 18.75 25.57
C GLY A 384 -10.71 18.87 25.41
N THR A 385 -10.10 17.96 24.65
CA THR A 385 -8.74 18.05 24.11
C THR A 385 -8.73 17.47 22.69
N VAL A 386 -7.75 17.87 21.87
CA VAL A 386 -7.45 17.20 20.59
C VAL A 386 -6.61 15.94 20.83
N SER A 387 -6.57 15.03 19.85
CA SER A 387 -5.85 13.75 19.98
C SER A 387 -4.32 13.87 20.12
N GLY A 388 -3.75 15.00 19.68
CA GLY A 388 -2.32 15.24 19.60
C GLY A 388 -1.60 14.46 18.50
N LEU A 389 -2.32 13.79 17.60
CA LEU A 389 -1.76 12.97 16.53
C LEU A 389 -2.01 13.56 15.13
N PRO A 390 -1.21 13.17 14.13
CA PRO A 390 -1.52 13.42 12.72
C PRO A 390 -2.90 12.89 12.35
N ARG A 391 -3.65 13.63 11.52
CA ARG A 391 -5.07 13.35 11.25
C ARG A 391 -5.33 11.99 10.62
N TYR A 392 -4.39 11.46 9.84
CA TYR A 392 -4.51 10.11 9.25
C TYR A 392 -4.63 8.99 10.30
N LEU A 393 -4.19 9.25 11.54
CA LEU A 393 -4.29 8.31 12.66
C LEU A 393 -5.63 8.36 13.41
N GLU A 394 -6.46 9.37 13.15
CA GLU A 394 -7.75 9.52 13.82
C GLU A 394 -8.84 8.66 13.15
N GLY A 395 -9.90 8.37 13.91
CA GLY A 395 -11.11 7.73 13.38
C GLY A 395 -11.78 8.54 12.26
N ALA A 396 -12.51 7.84 11.39
CA ALA A 396 -13.28 8.40 10.28
C ALA A 396 -14.29 9.45 10.73
N ARG A 397 -14.81 9.37 11.97
CA ARG A 397 -15.69 10.39 12.55
C ARG A 397 -15.11 11.81 12.40
N TYR A 398 -13.87 12.00 12.83
CA TYR A 398 -13.24 13.32 12.91
C TYR A 398 -12.85 13.83 11.52
N SER A 399 -12.39 12.91 10.66
CA SER A 399 -12.14 13.17 9.24
C SER A 399 -13.41 13.62 8.51
N ALA A 400 -14.56 12.96 8.76
CA ALA A 400 -15.84 13.32 8.18
C ALA A 400 -16.31 14.72 8.60
N GLN A 401 -16.16 15.07 9.89
CA GLN A 401 -16.44 16.43 10.36
C GLN A 401 -15.55 17.47 9.66
N TRP A 402 -14.23 17.21 9.60
CA TRP A 402 -13.29 18.11 8.94
C TRP A 402 -13.53 18.26 7.44
N ALA A 403 -14.03 17.21 6.80
CA ALA A 403 -14.43 17.20 5.39
C ALA A 403 -15.81 17.83 5.15
N GLY A 404 -16.48 18.36 6.17
CA GLY A 404 -17.73 19.09 6.04
C GLY A 404 -18.97 18.22 5.94
N MET A 405 -18.89 16.94 6.30
CA MET A 405 -20.07 16.06 6.30
C MET A 405 -21.14 16.58 7.27
N PRO A 406 -22.44 16.42 6.95
CA PRO A 406 -23.52 16.73 7.90
C PRO A 406 -23.39 15.97 9.22
N TYR A 407 -23.86 16.55 10.32
CA TYR A 407 -23.69 15.97 11.66
C TYR A 407 -24.29 14.57 11.79
N ASP A 408 -25.44 14.30 11.17
CA ASP A 408 -26.09 12.98 11.19
C ASP A 408 -25.30 11.89 10.43
N VAL A 409 -24.38 12.28 9.54
CA VAL A 409 -23.50 11.35 8.82
C VAL A 409 -22.45 10.75 9.76
N TYR A 410 -21.82 11.58 10.60
CA TYR A 410 -20.71 11.15 11.46
C TYR A 410 -21.07 11.07 12.95
N GLY A 411 -22.20 11.65 13.37
CA GLY A 411 -22.66 11.86 14.75
C GLY A 411 -23.97 11.18 15.10
N GLY A 412 -24.20 9.96 14.62
CA GLY A 412 -25.43 9.19 14.87
C GLY A 412 -25.70 8.88 16.36
N LYS A 413 -24.68 8.92 17.22
CA LYS A 413 -24.77 8.81 18.68
C LYS A 413 -24.66 10.16 19.40
N GLN A 414 -24.79 11.27 18.66
CA GLN A 414 -24.84 12.63 19.21
C GLN A 414 -23.61 12.94 20.08
N GLY A 415 -22.44 12.41 19.69
CA GLY A 415 -21.18 12.59 20.41
C GLY A 415 -21.09 11.86 21.75
N THR A 416 -22.03 10.98 22.11
CA THR A 416 -21.98 10.23 23.37
C THR A 416 -21.18 8.93 23.28
N ASN A 417 -20.91 8.45 22.05
CA ASN A 417 -20.16 7.22 21.80
C ASN A 417 -19.40 7.32 20.46
N ASP A 418 -18.18 7.84 20.53
CA ASP A 418 -17.37 8.09 19.34
C ASP A 418 -16.92 6.80 18.63
N TYR A 419 -16.82 5.69 19.36
CA TYR A 419 -16.47 4.39 18.77
C TYR A 419 -17.57 3.89 17.83
N ALA A 420 -18.82 3.88 18.30
CA ALA A 420 -19.95 3.50 17.48
C ALA A 420 -20.15 4.48 16.31
N ASP A 421 -19.91 5.77 16.55
CA ASP A 421 -19.96 6.78 15.50
C ASP A 421 -18.87 6.61 14.45
N ASP A 422 -17.62 6.31 14.83
CA ASP A 422 -16.51 6.03 13.92
C ASP A 422 -16.81 4.87 12.96
N ILE A 423 -17.31 3.75 13.49
CA ILE A 423 -17.69 2.57 12.70
C ILE A 423 -18.77 2.94 11.65
N ASN A 424 -19.76 3.73 12.04
CA ASN A 424 -20.87 4.10 11.16
C ASN A 424 -20.47 5.20 10.16
N ALA A 425 -19.64 6.16 10.57
CA ALA A 425 -19.23 7.31 9.78
C ALA A 425 -18.57 6.89 8.47
N ARG A 426 -17.83 5.78 8.44
CA ARG A 426 -17.19 5.25 7.23
C ARG A 426 -18.22 4.98 6.14
N SER A 427 -19.23 4.17 6.46
CA SER A 427 -20.30 3.81 5.51
C SER A 427 -21.22 4.98 5.19
N ASN A 428 -21.58 5.77 6.20
CA ASN A 428 -22.49 6.90 6.04
C ASN A 428 -21.87 8.01 5.18
N THR A 429 -20.57 8.27 5.31
CA THR A 429 -19.86 9.26 4.49
C THR A 429 -19.87 8.83 3.02
N ILE A 430 -19.60 7.55 2.75
CA ILE A 430 -19.65 7.02 1.38
C ILE A 430 -21.08 7.07 0.82
N ASN A 431 -22.08 6.73 1.63
CA ASN A 431 -23.49 6.82 1.24
C ASN A 431 -23.91 8.26 0.94
N TYR A 432 -23.50 9.23 1.76
CA TYR A 432 -23.76 10.65 1.53
C TYR A 432 -23.06 11.16 0.25
N LEU A 433 -21.80 10.81 0.05
CA LEU A 433 -21.08 11.17 -1.18
C LEU A 433 -21.73 10.54 -2.41
N SER A 434 -22.20 9.30 -2.31
CA SER A 434 -22.77 8.57 -3.45
C SER A 434 -24.26 8.76 -3.69
N GLY A 435 -25.02 9.28 -2.73
CA GLY A 435 -26.45 9.50 -2.88
C GLY A 435 -26.78 10.31 -4.14
N GLY A 436 -27.75 9.83 -4.92
CA GLY A 436 -28.14 10.41 -6.21
C GLY A 436 -27.30 9.92 -7.40
N SER A 437 -26.27 9.12 -7.16
CA SER A 437 -25.52 8.46 -8.24
C SER A 437 -26.27 7.24 -8.79
N VAL A 438 -25.79 6.69 -9.90
CA VAL A 438 -26.38 5.49 -10.53
C VAL A 438 -26.28 4.23 -9.65
N PHE A 439 -25.34 4.19 -8.69
CA PHE A 439 -25.16 3.06 -7.77
C PHE A 439 -25.85 3.25 -6.42
N ASN A 440 -26.27 4.48 -6.10
CA ASN A 440 -27.07 4.82 -4.93
C ASN A 440 -28.20 5.81 -5.28
N PRO A 441 -29.15 5.42 -6.14
CA PRO A 441 -30.17 6.33 -6.67
C PRO A 441 -31.25 6.70 -5.64
N GLY A 442 -31.47 5.85 -4.63
CA GLY A 442 -32.56 6.03 -3.65
C GLY A 442 -32.26 7.03 -2.53
N GLN A 443 -30.98 7.32 -2.25
CA GLN A 443 -30.57 8.29 -1.24
C GLN A 443 -30.24 9.64 -1.88
N LYS A 444 -30.44 10.74 -1.15
CA LYS A 444 -29.92 12.06 -1.56
C LYS A 444 -28.47 12.20 -1.13
N GLY A 445 -27.66 12.88 -1.93
CA GLY A 445 -26.23 13.00 -1.68
C GLY A 445 -25.51 13.82 -2.75
N LEU A 446 -24.19 13.62 -2.84
CA LEU A 446 -23.31 14.39 -3.73
C LEU A 446 -23.03 13.72 -5.09
N GLY A 447 -23.72 12.62 -5.42
CA GLY A 447 -23.72 12.01 -6.74
C GLY A 447 -22.43 11.30 -7.18
N VAL A 448 -21.45 11.10 -6.29
CA VAL A 448 -20.18 10.41 -6.62
C VAL A 448 -20.45 8.91 -6.84
N PRO A 449 -20.11 8.33 -8.01
CA PRO A 449 -20.59 7.00 -8.39
C PRO A 449 -19.72 5.86 -7.82
N PHE A 450 -19.57 5.78 -6.50
CA PHE A 450 -18.84 4.68 -5.84
C PHE A 450 -19.48 3.33 -6.14
N GLU A 451 -18.70 2.38 -6.66
CA GLU A 451 -19.21 1.10 -7.15
C GLU A 451 -19.11 -0.02 -6.11
N MET A 452 -18.20 0.09 -5.15
CA MET A 452 -17.94 -0.94 -4.14
C MET A 452 -17.10 -0.42 -2.97
N ASN A 453 -17.06 -1.20 -1.88
CA ASN A 453 -16.43 -0.88 -0.61
C ASN A 453 -15.56 -2.04 -0.08
N VAL A 454 -14.36 -1.76 0.43
CA VAL A 454 -13.55 -2.75 1.17
C VAL A 454 -12.99 -2.14 2.45
N ALA A 455 -13.28 -2.77 3.58
CA ALA A 455 -12.62 -2.48 4.85
C ALA A 455 -11.51 -3.51 5.08
N LEU A 456 -10.27 -3.07 5.31
CA LEU A 456 -9.17 -3.95 5.71
C LEU A 456 -8.93 -3.85 7.21
N HIS A 457 -9.20 -4.94 7.92
CA HIS A 457 -9.01 -5.11 9.35
C HIS A 457 -7.95 -6.19 9.65
N SER A 458 -7.61 -6.33 10.92
CA SER A 458 -6.86 -7.49 11.41
C SER A 458 -7.48 -7.99 12.70
N ASP A 459 -7.54 -9.31 12.85
CA ASP A 459 -8.26 -9.98 13.92
C ASP A 459 -7.45 -10.01 15.23
N ALA A 460 -8.09 -10.42 16.33
CA ALA A 460 -7.49 -10.57 17.66
C ALA A 460 -7.34 -12.03 18.12
N GLY A 461 -7.38 -13.01 17.20
CA GLY A 461 -7.16 -14.42 17.51
C GLY A 461 -5.70 -14.73 17.87
N TYR A 462 -5.42 -15.84 18.56
CA TYR A 462 -4.03 -16.25 18.81
C TYR A 462 -3.89 -17.76 18.78
N SER A 463 -2.69 -18.24 18.49
CA SER A 463 -2.33 -19.66 18.58
C SER A 463 -1.32 -19.87 19.71
N LYS A 464 -1.53 -20.95 20.49
CA LYS A 464 -0.56 -21.41 21.50
C LYS A 464 0.55 -22.27 20.89
N THR A 465 0.34 -22.76 19.67
CA THR A 465 1.24 -23.65 18.92
C THR A 465 1.98 -22.92 17.81
N ASN A 466 1.89 -21.59 17.76
CA ASN A 466 2.52 -20.74 16.74
C ASN A 466 1.99 -20.99 15.31
N ASP A 467 0.75 -21.46 15.19
CA ASP A 467 0.08 -21.67 13.90
C ASP A 467 -0.40 -20.35 13.32
N ILE A 468 -0.47 -20.28 11.98
CA ILE A 468 -1.06 -19.15 11.25
C ILE A 468 -2.57 -19.12 11.44
N VAL A 469 -3.09 -18.01 11.94
CA VAL A 469 -4.55 -17.78 12.07
C VAL A 469 -5.15 -17.47 10.70
N GLY A 470 -4.53 -16.57 9.95
CA GLY A 470 -4.86 -16.26 8.56
C GLY A 470 -6.17 -15.48 8.37
N SER A 471 -6.68 -15.47 7.14
CA SER A 471 -7.68 -14.47 6.70
C SER A 471 -9.12 -14.95 6.81
N LEU A 472 -10.02 -14.10 7.28
CA LEU A 472 -11.47 -14.27 7.15
C LEU A 472 -12.11 -13.06 6.48
N SER A 473 -13.36 -13.20 6.04
CA SER A 473 -14.10 -12.08 5.46
C SER A 473 -15.53 -12.04 6.01
N ILE A 474 -16.09 -10.83 6.12
CA ILE A 474 -17.44 -10.59 6.62
C ILE A 474 -18.24 -9.85 5.56
N TYR A 475 -19.45 -10.29 5.29
CA TYR A 475 -20.43 -9.64 4.44
C TYR A 475 -21.81 -9.71 5.09
N THR A 476 -22.80 -9.03 4.53
CA THR A 476 -24.19 -9.09 5.01
C THR A 476 -25.11 -9.27 3.82
N THR A 477 -25.90 -10.36 3.78
CA THR A 477 -26.96 -10.52 2.77
C THR A 477 -28.33 -10.17 3.31
N ASP A 478 -28.62 -10.49 4.58
CA ASP A 478 -29.92 -10.25 5.20
C ASP A 478 -30.09 -8.82 5.71
N PHE A 479 -30.26 -7.89 4.77
CA PHE A 479 -30.63 -6.50 5.03
C PHE A 479 -31.34 -5.92 3.80
N ASN A 480 -32.30 -5.01 4.01
CA ASN A 480 -33.02 -4.33 2.93
C ASN A 480 -33.57 -5.30 1.86
N ASN A 481 -34.24 -6.37 2.30
CA ASN A 481 -34.78 -7.44 1.45
C ASN A 481 -33.73 -8.14 0.57
N GLY A 482 -32.47 -8.18 1.01
CA GLY A 482 -31.38 -8.79 0.25
C GLY A 482 -30.85 -7.91 -0.89
N LEU A 483 -31.19 -6.63 -0.92
CA LEU A 483 -30.88 -5.72 -2.03
C LEU A 483 -29.97 -4.55 -1.62
N LEU A 484 -29.08 -4.21 -2.54
CA LEU A 484 -28.30 -2.97 -2.56
C LEU A 484 -29.17 -1.82 -3.10
N ASN A 485 -28.72 -0.56 -2.95
CA ASN A 485 -29.55 0.59 -3.32
C ASN A 485 -29.75 0.74 -4.84
N SER A 486 -28.89 0.15 -5.66
CA SER A 486 -29.10 0.04 -7.11
C SER A 486 -30.15 -1.02 -7.48
N GLY A 487 -30.58 -1.87 -6.54
CA GLY A 487 -31.51 -2.99 -6.77
C GLY A 487 -30.82 -4.33 -7.05
N ASN A 488 -29.48 -4.40 -7.02
CA ASN A 488 -28.75 -5.65 -7.15
C ASN A 488 -28.80 -6.45 -5.84
N SER A 489 -28.73 -7.78 -5.95
CA SER A 489 -28.62 -8.67 -4.80
C SER A 489 -27.34 -8.42 -4.00
N ARG A 490 -27.47 -8.41 -2.67
CA ARG A 490 -26.37 -8.32 -1.71
C ARG A 490 -25.41 -9.50 -1.78
N TYR A 491 -25.75 -10.59 -2.46
CA TYR A 491 -24.79 -11.65 -2.75
C TYR A 491 -23.60 -11.17 -3.61
N ALA A 492 -23.69 -10.02 -4.28
CA ALA A 492 -22.51 -9.38 -4.87
C ALA A 492 -21.41 -9.07 -3.82
N SER A 493 -21.78 -8.76 -2.58
CA SER A 493 -20.82 -8.59 -1.46
C SER A 493 -20.14 -9.90 -1.08
N ARG A 494 -20.86 -11.03 -1.15
CA ARG A 494 -20.29 -12.36 -0.94
C ARG A 494 -19.30 -12.71 -2.04
N ASP A 495 -19.64 -12.44 -3.31
CA ASP A 495 -18.75 -12.66 -4.45
C ASP A 495 -17.44 -11.86 -4.29
N LEU A 496 -17.54 -10.60 -3.84
CA LEU A 496 -16.38 -9.77 -3.53
C LEU A 496 -15.52 -10.37 -2.40
N ALA A 497 -16.15 -10.79 -1.29
CA ALA A 497 -15.47 -11.44 -0.16
C ALA A 497 -14.71 -12.70 -0.59
N ASP A 498 -15.33 -13.54 -1.42
CA ASP A 498 -14.73 -14.78 -1.90
C ASP A 498 -13.52 -14.53 -2.80
N LEU A 499 -13.64 -13.60 -3.75
CA LEU A 499 -12.54 -13.21 -4.64
C LEU A 499 -11.34 -12.68 -3.84
N LEU A 500 -11.57 -11.84 -2.84
CA LEU A 500 -10.52 -11.30 -1.97
C LEU A 500 -9.79 -12.41 -1.22
N LEU A 501 -10.50 -13.27 -0.49
CA LEU A 501 -9.87 -14.37 0.25
C LEU A 501 -9.15 -15.35 -0.68
N THR A 502 -9.73 -15.66 -1.84
CA THR A 502 -9.14 -16.59 -2.82
C THR A 502 -7.82 -16.04 -3.34
N GLN A 503 -7.81 -14.77 -3.74
CA GLN A 503 -6.63 -14.14 -4.32
C GLN A 503 -5.52 -13.94 -3.27
N ILE A 504 -5.88 -13.53 -2.05
CA ILE A 504 -4.93 -13.38 -0.92
C ILE A 504 -4.26 -14.72 -0.61
N GLN A 505 -5.06 -15.78 -0.41
CA GLN A 505 -4.51 -17.11 -0.10
C GLN A 505 -3.61 -17.63 -1.23
N LYS A 506 -4.05 -17.49 -2.49
CA LYS A 506 -3.31 -17.95 -3.66
C LYS A 506 -1.94 -17.27 -3.76
N ASP A 507 -1.90 -15.94 -3.68
CA ASP A 507 -0.66 -15.19 -3.87
C ASP A 507 0.31 -15.39 -2.69
N ILE A 508 -0.19 -15.42 -1.44
CA ILE A 508 0.64 -15.71 -0.27
C ILE A 508 1.25 -17.11 -0.38
N ARG A 509 0.43 -18.13 -0.65
CA ARG A 509 0.90 -19.52 -0.77
C ARG A 509 1.96 -19.65 -1.85
N ALA A 510 1.75 -19.05 -3.01
CA ALA A 510 2.67 -19.14 -4.14
C ALA A 510 3.99 -18.39 -3.90
N LYS A 511 3.94 -17.22 -3.25
CA LYS A 511 5.13 -16.38 -3.04
C LYS A 511 5.98 -16.83 -1.85
N PHE A 512 5.35 -17.18 -0.73
CA PHE A 512 6.03 -17.47 0.53
C PHE A 512 6.16 -18.98 0.82
N ASN A 513 5.54 -19.84 0.00
CA ASN A 513 5.49 -21.30 0.24
C ASN A 513 4.92 -21.67 1.63
N ILE A 514 3.96 -20.87 2.10
CA ILE A 514 3.28 -21.06 3.39
C ILE A 514 1.84 -21.48 3.15
N GLN A 515 1.35 -22.43 3.94
CA GLN A 515 -0.08 -22.73 3.99
C GLN A 515 -0.80 -21.59 4.72
N TRP A 516 -1.22 -20.60 3.95
CA TRP A 516 -2.02 -19.50 4.49
C TRP A 516 -3.44 -19.99 4.78
N THR A 517 -3.83 -19.96 6.06
CA THR A 517 -5.15 -20.37 6.50
C THR A 517 -6.19 -19.42 5.93
N ARG A 518 -7.01 -19.90 5.00
CA ARG A 518 -8.27 -19.24 4.64
C ARG A 518 -9.34 -19.70 5.63
N ARG A 519 -9.86 -18.77 6.41
CA ARG A 519 -10.95 -19.00 7.37
C ARG A 519 -12.32 -18.73 6.71
N SER A 520 -13.35 -18.64 7.55
CA SER A 520 -14.75 -18.51 7.12
C SER A 520 -15.07 -17.21 6.39
N MET A 521 -16.01 -17.26 5.43
CA MET A 521 -16.73 -16.08 4.93
C MET A 521 -18.04 -15.88 5.70
N TRP A 522 -18.04 -15.05 6.74
CA TRP A 522 -19.20 -14.86 7.61
C TRP A 522 -20.27 -13.95 6.99
N ASP A 523 -21.50 -14.45 6.90
CA ASP A 523 -22.69 -13.63 6.65
C ASP A 523 -23.21 -13.11 8.00
N ARG A 524 -22.79 -11.90 8.37
CA ARG A 524 -23.11 -11.29 9.67
C ARG A 524 -23.47 -9.84 9.52
N ASN A 525 -24.32 -9.38 10.42
CA ASN A 525 -24.86 -8.03 10.39
C ASN A 525 -23.92 -6.99 11.05
N TYR A 526 -22.79 -6.72 10.40
CA TYR A 526 -21.81 -5.70 10.83
C TYR A 526 -22.11 -4.37 10.15
N SER A 527 -21.89 -3.25 10.83
CA SER A 527 -22.29 -1.95 10.28
C SER A 527 -21.59 -1.63 8.95
N GLU A 528 -20.30 -1.91 8.87
CA GLU A 528 -19.46 -1.66 7.68
C GLU A 528 -19.82 -2.53 6.47
N THR A 529 -20.65 -3.56 6.64
CA THR A 529 -21.14 -4.43 5.56
C THR A 529 -22.65 -4.32 5.35
N ARG A 530 -23.40 -3.93 6.39
CA ARG A 530 -24.86 -3.68 6.36
C ARG A 530 -25.19 -2.32 5.77
N LEU A 531 -24.54 -1.25 6.22
CA LEU A 531 -24.93 0.13 5.88
C LEU A 531 -24.53 0.58 4.47
N PRO A 532 -23.41 0.14 3.86
CA PRO A 532 -23.06 0.60 2.52
C PRO A 532 -24.16 0.32 1.50
N ALA A 533 -24.40 1.32 0.64
CA ALA A 533 -25.38 1.28 -0.43
C ALA A 533 -24.97 0.34 -1.59
N THR A 534 -23.68 0.05 -1.71
CA THR A 534 -23.05 -0.75 -2.77
C THR A 534 -22.33 -1.97 -2.18
N PRO A 535 -21.88 -2.95 -2.99
CA PRO A 535 -21.22 -4.16 -2.47
C PRO A 535 -20.11 -3.81 -1.48
N SER A 536 -20.08 -4.52 -0.35
CA SER A 536 -19.15 -4.23 0.75
C SER A 536 -18.70 -5.51 1.47
N THR A 537 -17.45 -5.52 1.90
CA THR A 537 -16.89 -6.58 2.73
C THR A 537 -15.86 -6.02 3.72
N ILE A 538 -15.75 -6.67 4.87
CA ILE A 538 -14.59 -6.55 5.77
C ILE A 538 -13.67 -7.73 5.48
N VAL A 539 -12.39 -7.48 5.28
CA VAL A 539 -11.35 -8.51 5.28
C VAL A 539 -10.57 -8.40 6.58
N GLU A 540 -10.68 -9.43 7.42
CA GLU A 540 -9.80 -9.63 8.56
C GLU A 540 -8.56 -10.37 8.04
N LEU A 541 -7.52 -9.62 7.69
CA LEU A 541 -6.40 -10.15 6.90
C LEU A 541 -5.64 -11.26 7.65
N LEU A 542 -5.26 -10.99 8.88
CA LEU A 542 -4.47 -11.85 9.75
C LEU A 542 -4.79 -11.47 11.20
N SER A 543 -4.25 -12.19 12.17
CA SER A 543 -4.36 -11.75 13.56
C SER A 543 -3.16 -10.93 14.04
N HIS A 544 -3.40 -9.69 14.45
CA HIS A 544 -2.35 -8.83 15.01
C HIS A 544 -1.95 -9.22 16.45
N GLN A 545 -2.71 -10.13 17.09
CA GLN A 545 -2.36 -10.72 18.38
C GLN A 545 -1.65 -12.08 18.25
N ASN A 546 -1.38 -12.55 17.03
CA ASN A 546 -0.70 -13.81 16.80
C ASN A 546 0.73 -13.58 16.29
N PHE A 547 1.72 -14.08 17.03
CA PHE A 547 3.14 -13.89 16.67
C PHE A 547 3.48 -14.46 15.29
N ALA A 548 2.98 -15.66 14.95
CA ALA A 548 3.23 -16.29 13.65
C ALA A 548 2.74 -15.43 12.46
N ASP A 549 1.57 -14.81 12.62
CA ASP A 549 1.01 -13.90 11.62
C ASP A 549 1.84 -12.61 11.55
N MET A 550 2.23 -12.04 12.69
CA MET A 550 2.97 -10.77 12.74
C MET A 550 4.40 -10.86 12.20
N LYS A 551 5.04 -12.05 12.20
CA LYS A 551 6.32 -12.27 11.49
C LYS A 551 6.21 -11.94 10.01
N LEU A 552 5.06 -12.26 9.40
CA LEU A 552 4.74 -11.90 8.03
C LEU A 552 4.19 -10.47 7.94
N GLY A 553 3.30 -10.11 8.86
CA GLY A 553 2.60 -8.83 8.88
C GLY A 553 3.53 -7.61 8.87
N HIS A 554 4.67 -7.69 9.55
CA HIS A 554 5.68 -6.62 9.56
C HIS A 554 6.55 -6.54 8.31
N ASP A 555 6.58 -7.59 7.47
CA ASP A 555 7.44 -7.65 6.30
C ASP A 555 6.89 -6.80 5.12
N PRO A 556 7.64 -5.79 4.63
CA PRO A 556 7.22 -5.00 3.47
C PRO A 556 6.94 -5.82 2.20
N ASN A 557 7.65 -6.92 1.98
CA ASN A 557 7.41 -7.81 0.82
C ASN A 557 6.07 -8.55 0.94
N PHE A 558 5.68 -8.91 2.16
CA PHE A 558 4.35 -9.48 2.44
C PHE A 558 3.27 -8.42 2.22
N LYS A 559 3.47 -7.19 2.73
CA LYS A 559 2.54 -6.07 2.51
C LYS A 559 2.32 -5.77 1.02
N PHE A 560 3.39 -5.75 0.22
CA PHE A 560 3.29 -5.60 -1.23
C PHE A 560 2.49 -6.74 -1.89
N THR A 561 2.77 -8.00 -1.49
CA THR A 561 2.08 -9.17 -2.05
C THR A 561 0.58 -9.16 -1.72
N VAL A 562 0.23 -8.87 -0.47
CA VAL A 562 -1.17 -8.71 -0.04
C VAL A 562 -1.83 -7.54 -0.77
N GLY A 563 -1.15 -6.40 -0.88
CA GLY A 563 -1.68 -5.24 -1.58
C GLY A 563 -1.99 -5.55 -3.05
N ARG A 564 -1.09 -6.27 -3.72
CA ARG A 564 -1.27 -6.75 -5.10
C ARG A 564 -2.42 -7.75 -5.21
N ALA A 565 -2.59 -8.65 -4.24
CA ALA A 565 -3.71 -9.60 -4.21
C ALA A 565 -5.06 -8.89 -4.07
N ILE A 566 -5.16 -7.90 -3.18
CA ILE A 566 -6.37 -7.07 -3.00
C ILE A 566 -6.69 -6.33 -4.31
N TYR A 567 -5.70 -5.68 -4.93
CA TYR A 567 -5.86 -5.02 -6.22
C TYR A 567 -6.40 -5.97 -7.30
N LYS A 568 -5.80 -7.16 -7.46
CA LYS A 568 -6.23 -8.18 -8.44
C LYS A 568 -7.69 -8.57 -8.21
N ALA A 569 -8.08 -8.85 -6.96
CA ALA A 569 -9.45 -9.24 -6.62
C ALA A 569 -10.46 -8.12 -6.91
N VAL A 570 -10.12 -6.87 -6.58
CA VAL A 570 -10.96 -5.69 -6.89
C VAL A 570 -11.14 -5.52 -8.40
N LEU A 571 -10.04 -5.62 -9.18
CA LEU A 571 -10.10 -5.55 -10.64
C LEU A 571 -10.97 -6.67 -11.23
N GLN A 572 -10.80 -7.91 -10.76
CA GLN A 572 -11.58 -9.06 -11.19
C GLN A 572 -13.08 -8.87 -10.85
N PHE A 573 -13.38 -8.40 -9.64
CA PHE A 573 -14.74 -8.13 -9.20
C PHE A 573 -15.42 -7.08 -10.08
N ILE A 574 -14.86 -5.87 -10.19
CA ILE A 574 -15.43 -4.78 -10.99
C ILE A 574 -15.57 -5.19 -12.46
N SER A 575 -14.55 -5.83 -13.03
CA SER A 575 -14.61 -6.28 -14.43
C SER A 575 -15.69 -7.35 -14.63
N SER A 576 -15.90 -8.23 -13.66
CA SER A 576 -16.97 -9.24 -13.71
C SER A 576 -18.36 -8.62 -13.64
N GLN A 577 -18.54 -7.58 -12.82
CA GLN A 577 -19.79 -6.82 -12.63
C GLN A 577 -20.24 -6.15 -13.92
N HIS A 578 -19.29 -5.63 -14.71
CA HIS A 578 -19.55 -4.95 -15.99
C HIS A 578 -19.33 -5.83 -17.22
N ASN A 579 -19.05 -7.12 -17.02
CA ASN A 579 -18.72 -8.09 -18.07
C ASN A 579 -17.62 -7.60 -19.04
N LYS A 580 -16.57 -7.00 -18.48
CA LYS A 580 -15.40 -6.49 -19.21
C LYS A 580 -14.22 -7.46 -19.07
N GLU A 581 -13.36 -7.46 -20.08
CA GLU A 581 -12.03 -8.06 -19.95
C GLU A 581 -11.15 -7.17 -19.08
N TYR A 582 -10.21 -7.78 -18.38
CA TYR A 582 -9.25 -7.09 -17.54
C TYR A 582 -7.82 -7.49 -17.86
N VAL A 583 -6.88 -6.62 -17.52
CA VAL A 583 -5.44 -6.85 -17.53
C VAL A 583 -4.88 -6.31 -16.22
N VAL A 584 -4.03 -7.07 -15.55
CA VAL A 584 -3.36 -6.62 -14.31
C VAL A 584 -2.16 -5.75 -14.67
N GLN A 585 -1.85 -4.73 -13.87
CA GLN A 585 -0.69 -3.86 -14.08
C GLN A 585 0.64 -4.63 -13.95
N PRO A 586 1.72 -4.21 -14.64
CA PRO A 586 3.01 -4.90 -14.57
C PRO A 586 3.69 -4.83 -13.20
N LEU A 587 4.75 -5.62 -13.04
CA LEU A 587 5.71 -5.47 -11.94
C LEU A 587 6.72 -4.34 -12.26
N PRO A 588 7.39 -3.77 -11.23
CA PRO A 588 8.50 -2.84 -11.45
C PRO A 588 9.57 -3.41 -12.39
N VAL A 589 10.26 -2.54 -13.13
CA VAL A 589 11.39 -2.95 -13.96
C VAL A 589 12.60 -3.28 -13.10
N SER A 590 13.49 -4.12 -13.64
CA SER A 590 14.75 -4.52 -13.00
C SER A 590 15.97 -4.14 -13.86
N ASN A 591 17.17 -4.41 -13.34
CA ASN A 591 18.43 -4.24 -14.07
C ASN A 591 18.58 -2.83 -14.66
N PHE A 592 18.13 -1.80 -13.93
CA PHE A 592 18.13 -0.43 -14.42
C PHE A 592 19.58 0.09 -14.44
N ALA A 593 19.98 0.75 -15.52
CA ALA A 593 21.31 1.30 -15.66
C ALA A 593 21.32 2.57 -16.51
N ILE A 594 22.30 3.43 -16.22
CA ILE A 594 22.60 4.63 -16.99
C ILE A 594 24.04 4.51 -17.49
N GLU A 595 24.25 4.81 -18.77
CA GLU A 595 25.56 4.94 -19.40
C GLU A 595 25.68 6.28 -20.13
N PHE A 596 26.91 6.74 -20.35
CA PHE A 596 27.13 7.87 -21.26
C PHE A 596 26.95 7.41 -22.69
N GLY A 597 26.02 8.03 -23.40
CA GLY A 597 25.74 7.69 -24.80
C GLY A 597 26.89 8.06 -25.74
N LYS A 598 26.90 7.41 -26.92
CA LYS A 598 27.93 7.61 -27.97
C LYS A 598 27.99 9.04 -28.51
N LYS A 599 26.88 9.79 -28.44
CA LYS A 599 26.81 11.19 -28.87
C LYS A 599 27.23 12.12 -27.73
N ARG A 600 27.73 13.31 -28.08
CA ARG A 600 28.14 14.29 -27.08
C ARG A 600 26.95 14.69 -26.20
N ASN A 601 27.17 14.66 -24.88
CA ASN A 601 26.21 15.06 -23.85
C ASN A 601 24.87 14.31 -23.93
N THR A 602 24.92 13.01 -24.19
CA THR A 602 23.75 12.13 -24.09
C THR A 602 23.93 11.09 -23.00
N LEU A 603 22.82 10.68 -22.38
CA LEU A 603 22.72 9.51 -21.53
C LEU A 603 21.93 8.42 -22.24
N GLU A 604 22.32 7.17 -22.03
CA GLU A 604 21.60 5.97 -22.45
C GLU A 604 21.10 5.24 -21.21
N LEU A 605 19.79 5.13 -21.10
CA LEU A 605 19.10 4.43 -20.01
C LEU A 605 18.69 3.07 -20.55
N SER A 606 18.86 2.01 -19.77
CA SER A 606 18.41 0.66 -20.13
C SER A 606 17.89 -0.10 -18.91
N TRP A 607 16.90 -0.97 -19.11
CA TRP A 607 16.27 -1.75 -18.03
C TRP A 607 15.69 -3.05 -18.57
N GLN A 608 15.02 -3.82 -17.71
CA GLN A 608 14.31 -5.04 -18.08
C GLN A 608 12.87 -5.00 -17.54
N GLY A 609 11.91 -5.28 -18.42
CA GLY A 609 10.52 -5.48 -18.00
C GLY A 609 10.35 -6.84 -17.33
N GLU A 610 9.66 -6.86 -16.19
CA GLU A 610 9.44 -8.07 -15.40
C GLU A 610 8.13 -8.78 -15.73
N ASN A 611 8.19 -10.12 -15.85
CA ASN A 611 7.00 -10.95 -16.00
C ASN A 611 6.49 -11.35 -14.61
N ASP A 612 5.17 -11.30 -14.39
CA ASP A 612 4.54 -11.82 -13.17
C ASP A 612 4.15 -13.29 -13.37
N PRO A 613 4.84 -14.26 -12.74
CA PRO A 613 4.48 -15.67 -12.89
C PRO A 613 3.12 -16.02 -12.30
N LEU A 614 2.58 -15.18 -11.39
CA LEU A 614 1.27 -15.37 -10.79
C LEU A 614 0.16 -14.73 -11.63
N GLU A 615 0.50 -13.91 -12.61
CA GLU A 615 -0.45 -13.15 -13.42
C GLU A 615 0.07 -12.90 -14.85
N PRO A 616 -0.16 -13.85 -15.78
CA PRO A 616 0.33 -13.75 -17.15
C PRO A 616 -0.17 -12.53 -17.93
N THR A 617 -1.30 -11.91 -17.54
CA THR A 617 -1.79 -10.70 -18.21
C THR A 617 -0.93 -9.47 -17.89
N ALA A 618 -0.15 -9.49 -16.80
CA ALA A 618 0.65 -8.36 -16.32
C ALA A 618 1.92 -8.06 -17.13
N ARG A 619 2.00 -8.52 -18.38
CA ARG A 619 3.16 -8.32 -19.23
C ARG A 619 3.39 -6.82 -19.53
N PRO A 620 4.63 -6.29 -19.35
CA PRO A 620 5.01 -4.95 -19.78
C PRO A 620 4.82 -4.75 -21.29
N ARG A 621 4.30 -3.58 -21.70
CA ARG A 621 4.13 -3.21 -23.11
C ARG A 621 4.97 -1.97 -23.45
N GLU A 622 4.93 -0.98 -22.58
CA GLU A 622 5.59 0.32 -22.72
C GLU A 622 6.16 0.73 -21.37
N TYR A 623 6.85 1.86 -21.33
CA TYR A 623 7.48 2.35 -20.10
C TYR A 623 7.33 3.87 -19.98
N MET A 624 7.30 4.35 -18.75
CA MET A 624 7.45 5.77 -18.43
C MET A 624 8.84 6.02 -17.85
N VAL A 625 9.52 7.04 -18.34
CA VAL A 625 10.79 7.53 -17.79
C VAL A 625 10.52 8.89 -17.14
N TYR A 626 10.62 8.96 -15.82
CA TYR A 626 10.48 10.18 -15.06
C TYR A 626 11.84 10.81 -14.83
N THR A 627 11.95 12.13 -14.98
CA THR A 627 13.21 12.86 -14.83
C THR A 627 13.12 13.88 -13.70
N ARG A 628 14.16 13.93 -12.86
CA ARG A 628 14.40 14.99 -11.87
C ARG A 628 15.77 15.63 -12.16
N ILE A 629 15.85 16.96 -12.07
CA ILE A 629 17.10 17.71 -12.25
C ILE A 629 17.49 18.37 -10.94
N GLY A 630 18.71 18.12 -10.46
CA GLY A 630 19.21 18.66 -9.20
C GLY A 630 18.29 18.32 -8.02
N TYR A 631 17.97 19.32 -7.20
CA TYR A 631 17.03 19.21 -6.07
C TYR A 631 15.57 19.47 -6.45
N GLY A 632 15.23 19.49 -7.75
CA GLY A 632 13.84 19.59 -8.22
C GLY A 632 13.01 18.35 -7.89
N GLY A 633 11.77 18.29 -8.38
CA GLY A 633 10.91 17.10 -8.29
C GLY A 633 10.93 16.29 -9.59
N PHE A 634 10.26 15.14 -9.61
CA PHE A 634 10.05 14.37 -10.84
C PHE A 634 8.96 15.01 -11.72
N ASP A 635 9.20 15.04 -13.03
CA ASP A 635 8.24 15.47 -14.06
C ASP A 635 7.06 14.50 -14.25
N ASN A 636 6.22 14.76 -15.25
CA ASN A 636 5.09 13.90 -15.62
C ASN A 636 5.49 12.63 -16.41
N GLY A 637 6.79 12.42 -16.62
CA GLY A 637 7.33 11.30 -17.37
C GLY A 637 7.22 11.41 -18.88
N VAL A 638 8.14 10.71 -19.55
CA VAL A 638 8.15 10.53 -21.02
C VAL A 638 7.84 9.07 -21.34
N ARG A 639 6.86 8.85 -22.22
CA ARG A 639 6.48 7.52 -22.67
C ARG A 639 7.47 6.99 -23.70
N VAL A 640 7.90 5.74 -23.52
CA VAL A 640 8.79 5.02 -24.44
C VAL A 640 8.28 3.60 -24.69
N ASN A 641 8.60 3.05 -25.86
CA ASN A 641 8.11 1.74 -26.32
C ASN A 641 9.18 0.63 -26.27
N LYS A 642 10.38 0.95 -25.80
CA LYS A 642 11.51 0.03 -25.68
C LYS A 642 12.01 0.04 -24.24
N PRO A 643 12.67 -1.03 -23.78
CA PRO A 643 13.30 -1.06 -22.46
C PRO A 643 14.63 -0.26 -22.42
N SER A 644 14.67 0.85 -23.15
CA SER A 644 15.78 1.79 -23.21
C SER A 644 15.31 3.17 -23.67
N TYR A 645 16.05 4.20 -23.27
CA TYR A 645 15.79 5.57 -23.67
C TYR A 645 17.09 6.37 -23.74
N THR A 646 17.27 7.14 -24.81
CA THR A 646 18.42 8.03 -24.96
C THR A 646 17.94 9.47 -24.92
N LEU A 647 18.56 10.28 -24.08
CA LEU A 647 18.25 11.71 -23.98
C LEU A 647 19.51 12.56 -23.97
N LYS A 648 19.34 13.83 -24.35
CA LYS A 648 20.38 14.86 -24.25
C LYS A 648 20.33 15.50 -22.87
N ILE A 649 21.51 15.80 -22.32
CA ILE A 649 21.68 16.45 -21.03
C ILE A 649 22.57 17.69 -21.14
N GLU A 650 22.50 18.55 -20.13
CA GLU A 650 23.38 19.70 -19.96
C GLU A 650 24.50 19.36 -18.96
N PRO A 651 25.78 19.47 -19.34
CA PRO A 651 26.89 19.28 -18.41
C PRO A 651 26.84 20.28 -17.24
N GLY A 652 27.14 19.80 -16.03
CA GLY A 652 27.07 20.59 -14.81
C GLY A 652 25.79 20.42 -14.00
N LEU A 653 24.80 19.67 -14.50
CA LEU A 653 23.58 19.32 -13.77
C LEU A 653 23.53 17.81 -13.47
N VAL A 654 23.01 17.47 -12.28
CA VAL A 654 22.71 16.08 -11.91
C VAL A 654 21.31 15.76 -12.41
N TYR A 655 21.18 14.64 -13.11
CA TYR A 655 19.90 14.09 -13.56
C TYR A 655 19.62 12.81 -12.80
N SER A 656 18.41 12.66 -12.28
CA SER A 656 17.93 11.43 -11.65
C SER A 656 16.72 10.90 -12.42
N PHE A 657 16.60 9.58 -12.48
CA PHE A 657 15.58 8.89 -13.26
C PHE A 657 14.95 7.76 -12.45
N LYS A 658 13.65 7.55 -12.66
CA LYS A 658 12.95 6.31 -12.30
C LYS A 658 12.12 5.86 -13.48
N VAL A 659 11.92 4.55 -13.58
CA VAL A 659 11.20 3.93 -14.69
C VAL A 659 10.05 3.08 -14.16
N THR A 660 8.91 3.14 -14.82
CA THR A 660 7.77 2.23 -14.58
C THR A 660 7.43 1.50 -15.87
N ALA A 661 6.85 0.31 -15.73
CA ALA A 661 6.28 -0.46 -16.82
C ALA A 661 4.78 -0.17 -16.94
N VAL A 662 4.29 -0.09 -18.17
CA VAL A 662 2.89 0.20 -18.51
C VAL A 662 2.33 -0.90 -19.42
N ASN A 663 1.08 -1.27 -19.17
CA ASN A 663 0.29 -2.10 -20.08
C ASN A 663 -1.17 -1.61 -20.12
N HIS A 664 -2.08 -2.39 -20.72
CA HIS A 664 -3.49 -2.03 -20.81
C HIS A 664 -4.21 -1.95 -19.46
N GLY A 665 -3.65 -2.58 -18.42
CA GLY A 665 -4.19 -2.64 -17.06
C GLY A 665 -3.80 -1.47 -16.17
N GLY A 666 -2.66 -0.82 -16.46
CA GLY A 666 -2.15 0.28 -15.65
C GLY A 666 -0.62 0.38 -15.67
N GLU A 667 -0.09 1.05 -14.66
CA GLU A 667 1.33 1.34 -14.47
C GLU A 667 1.89 0.64 -13.21
N SER A 668 3.12 0.14 -13.29
CA SER A 668 3.79 -0.51 -12.17
C SER A 668 4.22 0.46 -11.06
N PHE A 669 4.68 -0.08 -9.94
CA PHE A 669 5.53 0.69 -9.02
C PHE A 669 6.86 1.06 -9.73
N PRO A 670 7.53 2.14 -9.30
CA PRO A 670 8.78 2.57 -9.93
C PRO A 670 9.95 1.63 -9.63
N SER A 671 10.95 1.65 -10.51
CA SER A 671 12.31 1.19 -10.21
C SER A 671 12.91 1.97 -9.04
N GLU A 672 14.09 1.55 -8.60
CA GLU A 672 15.01 2.44 -7.88
C GLU A 672 15.32 3.72 -8.69
N ILE A 673 15.83 4.74 -8.01
CA ILE A 673 16.21 6.00 -8.62
C ILE A 673 17.71 6.00 -8.89
N LEU A 674 18.06 6.09 -10.17
CA LEU A 674 19.45 6.19 -10.62
C LEU A 674 19.78 7.62 -11.03
N SER A 675 21.03 8.02 -10.84
CA SER A 675 21.50 9.38 -11.11
C SER A 675 22.75 9.39 -12.00
N ALA A 676 22.89 10.47 -12.77
CA ALA A 676 24.04 10.71 -13.61
C ALA A 676 24.41 12.20 -13.65
N TYR A 677 25.68 12.46 -13.87
CA TYR A 677 26.25 13.80 -13.96
C TYR A 677 27.42 13.81 -14.92
N LYS A 678 27.41 14.75 -15.85
CA LYS A 678 28.55 15.01 -16.73
C LYS A 678 29.25 16.29 -16.29
N ALA A 679 30.51 16.18 -15.88
CA ALA A 679 31.33 17.33 -15.55
C ALA A 679 31.58 18.21 -16.80
N LYS A 680 31.74 19.52 -16.59
CA LYS A 680 32.12 20.45 -17.67
C LYS A 680 33.56 20.20 -18.14
N GLN A 681 34.43 19.83 -17.23
CA GLN A 681 35.79 19.35 -17.46
C GLN A 681 35.92 18.00 -16.76
N GLU A 682 36.09 16.93 -17.52
CA GLU A 682 36.10 15.55 -17.00
C GLU A 682 37.54 15.10 -16.76
N HIS A 683 37.89 14.84 -15.51
CA HIS A 683 39.15 14.24 -15.09
C HIS A 683 39.04 12.71 -15.09
N ALA A 684 37.97 12.17 -14.49
CA ALA A 684 37.70 10.74 -14.44
C ALA A 684 36.19 10.46 -14.30
N ARG A 685 35.81 9.20 -14.46
CA ARG A 685 34.43 8.73 -14.31
C ARG A 685 34.28 7.81 -13.10
N VAL A 686 33.17 7.94 -12.40
CA VAL A 686 32.77 7.05 -11.30
C VAL A 686 31.54 6.26 -11.73
N LEU A 687 31.56 4.95 -11.52
CA LEU A 687 30.36 4.12 -11.56
C LEU A 687 29.81 3.99 -10.15
N ILE A 688 28.58 4.45 -9.92
CA ILE A 688 27.87 4.22 -8.67
C ILE A 688 26.99 2.99 -8.83
N ILE A 689 27.22 1.95 -8.03
CA ILE A 689 26.38 0.76 -8.00
C ILE A 689 25.49 0.88 -6.77
N ASN A 690 24.17 0.87 -6.97
CA ASN A 690 23.22 0.84 -5.87
C ASN A 690 22.93 -0.63 -5.50
N GLY A 691 23.54 -1.10 -4.42
CA GLY A 691 23.27 -2.43 -3.86
C GLY A 691 22.33 -2.41 -2.66
N PHE A 692 21.83 -1.25 -2.22
CA PHE A 692 20.94 -1.16 -1.07
C PHE A 692 19.48 -1.29 -1.49
N ASN A 693 19.02 -2.53 -1.64
CA ASN A 693 17.65 -2.88 -2.01
C ASN A 693 16.89 -3.61 -0.88
N ARG A 694 17.57 -3.91 0.25
CA ARG A 694 16.97 -4.57 1.41
C ARG A 694 15.73 -3.85 1.93
N LEU A 695 14.67 -4.65 2.06
CA LEU A 695 13.47 -4.36 2.82
C LEU A 695 13.26 -5.43 3.87
N SER A 696 12.89 -5.02 5.08
CA SER A 696 12.70 -5.94 6.19
C SER A 696 11.69 -5.43 7.23
N GLY A 697 10.97 -6.36 7.86
CA GLY A 697 10.37 -6.13 9.17
C GLY A 697 11.43 -6.19 10.30
N PRO A 698 11.04 -5.92 11.55
CA PRO A 698 11.95 -5.91 12.68
C PRO A 698 12.63 -7.25 12.95
N ALA A 699 13.76 -7.22 13.68
CA ALA A 699 14.42 -8.42 14.18
C ALA A 699 13.46 -9.27 15.01
N VAL A 700 13.50 -10.58 14.81
CA VAL A 700 12.58 -11.54 15.41
C VAL A 700 13.29 -12.31 16.52
N ILE A 701 12.65 -12.39 17.69
CA ILE A 701 12.99 -13.32 18.75
C ILE A 701 12.02 -14.50 18.64
N ASP A 702 12.52 -15.71 18.38
CA ASP A 702 11.73 -16.93 18.22
C ASP A 702 12.47 -18.11 18.87
N THR A 703 12.43 -18.19 20.21
CA THR A 703 13.00 -19.29 21.01
C THR A 703 11.87 -20.13 21.63
N PRO A 704 12.14 -21.31 22.25
CA PRO A 704 11.08 -22.09 22.90
C PRO A 704 10.28 -21.35 23.98
N ASP A 705 10.91 -20.39 24.67
CA ASP A 705 10.31 -19.66 25.79
C ASP A 705 9.92 -18.21 25.42
N GLU A 706 10.57 -17.62 24.42
CA GLU A 706 10.39 -16.21 24.04
C GLU A 706 9.91 -16.04 22.59
N ALA A 707 9.02 -15.07 22.39
CA ALA A 707 8.56 -14.64 21.07
C ALA A 707 8.38 -13.13 21.00
N GLY A 708 8.81 -12.51 19.90
CA GLY A 708 8.60 -11.08 19.72
C GLY A 708 9.48 -10.42 18.69
N PHE A 709 9.52 -9.10 18.78
CA PHE A 709 10.29 -8.24 17.91
C PHE A 709 11.22 -7.33 18.71
N ASP A 710 12.50 -7.31 18.36
CA ASP A 710 13.52 -6.48 18.98
C ASP A 710 13.83 -5.26 18.10
N LEU A 711 13.20 -4.13 18.43
CA LEU A 711 13.41 -2.88 17.69
C LEU A 711 14.78 -2.25 17.96
N GLU A 712 15.46 -2.61 19.05
CA GLU A 712 16.79 -2.10 19.37
C GLU A 712 17.86 -2.80 18.52
N GLN A 713 17.70 -4.10 18.29
CA GLN A 713 18.57 -4.87 17.39
C GLN A 713 18.42 -4.41 15.93
N ASP A 714 17.20 -4.44 15.39
CA ASP A 714 16.89 -3.99 14.04
C ASP A 714 15.39 -3.64 13.94
N PRO A 715 15.02 -2.36 13.79
CA PRO A 715 13.61 -1.96 13.64
C PRO A 715 13.02 -2.34 12.28
N GLY A 716 13.83 -2.91 11.37
CA GLY A 716 13.47 -3.22 10.01
C GLY A 716 13.65 -2.03 9.06
N VAL A 717 13.58 -2.32 7.76
CA VAL A 717 13.70 -1.35 6.67
C VAL A 717 12.43 -1.38 5.83
N ALA A 718 11.56 -0.39 6.02
CA ALA A 718 10.31 -0.30 5.25
C ALA A 718 10.52 0.26 3.84
N TYR A 719 9.58 -0.03 2.92
CA TYR A 719 9.52 0.63 1.62
C TYR A 719 9.13 2.10 1.83
N GLN A 720 10.05 3.02 1.54
CA GLN A 720 9.94 4.47 1.74
C GLN A 720 9.82 4.91 3.21
N TYR A 721 8.83 4.40 3.96
CA TYR A 721 8.57 4.76 5.35
C TYR A 721 7.71 3.71 6.09
N ASN A 722 7.70 3.77 7.42
CA ASN A 722 6.85 2.99 8.31
C ASN A 722 5.98 3.91 9.18
N ILE A 723 4.68 3.60 9.26
CA ILE A 723 3.66 4.31 10.06
C ILE A 723 2.87 3.36 10.97
N SER A 724 3.31 2.10 11.10
CA SER A 724 2.62 1.07 11.86
C SER A 724 3.19 0.82 13.26
N LEU A 725 4.39 1.28 13.57
CA LEU A 725 5.00 1.00 14.88
C LEU A 725 4.44 1.93 15.96
N CYS A 726 4.06 1.36 17.11
CA CYS A 726 3.69 2.14 18.29
C CYS A 726 4.86 2.30 19.26
N GLY A 727 5.72 1.29 19.43
CA GLY A 727 6.87 1.32 20.34
C GLY A 727 7.51 -0.05 20.51
N ALA A 728 8.59 -0.12 21.28
CA ALA A 728 9.34 -1.34 21.56
C ALA A 728 8.53 -2.36 22.36
N GLN A 729 8.69 -3.64 22.04
CA GLN A 729 8.12 -4.74 22.80
C GLN A 729 8.92 -4.96 24.09
N THR A 730 8.21 -5.16 25.21
CA THR A 730 8.83 -5.49 26.50
C THR A 730 8.37 -6.83 27.07
N GLY A 731 7.28 -7.41 26.55
CA GLY A 731 6.78 -8.72 26.98
C GLY A 731 7.08 -9.82 25.96
N PHE A 732 7.99 -10.75 26.27
CA PHE A 732 8.45 -11.79 25.35
C PHE A 732 8.03 -13.22 25.74
N ASP A 733 7.53 -13.44 26.96
CA ASP A 733 7.18 -14.77 27.47
C ASP A 733 6.01 -15.42 26.70
N ARG A 734 6.30 -16.53 26.00
CA ARG A 734 5.30 -17.28 25.21
C ARG A 734 4.14 -17.82 26.03
N SER A 735 4.36 -18.14 27.30
CA SER A 735 3.30 -18.66 28.17
C SER A 735 2.20 -17.62 28.44
N GLN A 736 2.47 -16.35 28.14
CA GLN A 736 1.52 -15.24 28.26
C GLN A 736 0.75 -14.94 26.96
N ALA A 737 0.82 -15.82 25.96
CA ALA A 737 0.06 -15.68 24.71
C ALA A 737 -1.46 -15.58 24.96
N GLY A 738 -2.11 -14.62 24.29
CA GLY A 738 -3.56 -14.38 24.38
C GLY A 738 -4.02 -13.58 25.61
N LYS A 739 -3.09 -13.06 26.41
CA LYS A 739 -3.39 -12.06 27.45
C LYS A 739 -3.20 -10.65 26.88
N GLU A 740 -3.81 -9.67 27.52
CA GLU A 740 -3.63 -8.25 27.20
C GLU A 740 -3.05 -7.50 28.40
N GLY A 741 -2.38 -6.37 28.16
CA GLY A 741 -1.79 -5.52 29.21
C GLY A 741 -0.36 -5.90 29.59
N LYS A 742 0.21 -5.16 30.57
CA LYS A 742 1.63 -5.29 30.93
C LYS A 742 1.98 -6.71 31.35
N GLY A 743 3.04 -7.26 30.76
CA GLY A 743 3.50 -8.63 31.01
C GLY A 743 2.88 -9.68 30.09
N SER A 744 1.93 -9.32 29.22
CA SER A 744 1.47 -10.21 28.14
C SER A 744 2.52 -10.38 27.04
N LEU A 745 2.43 -11.50 26.30
CA LEU A 745 3.25 -11.70 25.11
C LEU A 745 2.95 -10.60 24.09
N GLY A 746 3.98 -9.95 23.60
CA GLY A 746 3.85 -8.86 22.63
C GLY A 746 3.66 -7.49 23.26
N TYR A 747 3.44 -7.36 24.58
CA TYR A 747 3.19 -6.05 25.20
C TYR A 747 4.23 -5.01 24.81
N SER A 748 3.78 -3.87 24.27
CA SER A 748 4.64 -2.85 23.65
C SER A 748 4.37 -1.43 24.14
N GLY A 749 5.39 -0.58 24.02
CA GLY A 749 5.34 0.86 24.29
C GLY A 749 4.58 1.68 23.23
N ASN A 750 4.63 3.01 23.37
CA ASN A 750 3.87 3.96 22.54
C ASN A 750 4.71 5.17 22.05
N GLU A 751 6.02 5.14 22.26
CA GLU A 751 6.96 6.22 21.98
C GLU A 751 7.22 6.50 20.49
N LEU A 752 6.77 5.62 19.59
CA LEU A 752 6.86 5.77 18.14
C LEU A 752 5.51 6.17 17.49
N GLU A 753 4.42 6.25 18.26
CA GLU A 753 3.11 6.65 17.74
C GLU A 753 3.17 8.05 17.09
N GLY A 754 2.67 8.18 15.86
CA GLY A 754 2.69 9.44 15.12
C GLY A 754 4.01 9.77 14.44
N MET A 755 5.04 8.91 14.56
CA MET A 755 6.28 9.04 13.82
C MET A 755 6.20 8.34 12.46
N LYS A 756 6.45 9.07 11.38
CA LYS A 756 6.66 8.51 10.03
C LYS A 756 8.11 8.10 9.89
N ILE A 757 8.44 6.91 10.40
CA ILE A 757 9.82 6.40 10.45
C ILE A 757 10.34 6.22 9.01
N ALA A 758 11.48 6.81 8.69
CA ALA A 758 12.10 6.73 7.38
C ALA A 758 12.59 5.31 7.06
N GLY A 759 12.29 4.84 5.85
CA GLY A 759 12.70 3.54 5.31
C GLY A 759 13.69 3.68 4.17
N ASN A 760 13.73 2.69 3.28
CA ASN A 760 14.54 2.74 2.06
C ASN A 760 13.86 3.61 0.99
N THR A 761 14.49 4.73 0.64
CA THR A 761 13.99 5.66 -0.39
C THR A 761 14.41 5.27 -1.82
N PHE A 762 15.41 4.41 -1.96
CA PHE A 762 16.03 3.97 -3.22
C PHE A 762 16.63 5.11 -4.06
N ASP A 763 17.04 6.23 -3.42
CA ASP A 763 17.54 7.44 -4.08
C ASP A 763 18.97 7.83 -3.64
N TYR A 764 19.73 6.87 -3.10
CA TYR A 764 21.07 7.11 -2.59
C TYR A 764 22.13 7.40 -3.66
N PRO A 765 22.01 6.95 -4.93
CA PRO A 765 22.89 7.42 -6.00
C PRO A 765 22.88 8.94 -6.19
N PHE A 766 21.75 9.61 -5.91
CA PHE A 766 21.71 11.07 -5.90
C PHE A 766 22.57 11.66 -4.78
N VAL A 767 22.49 11.10 -3.57
CA VAL A 767 23.24 11.56 -2.39
C VAL A 767 24.76 11.43 -2.60
N HIS A 768 25.21 10.26 -3.06
CA HIS A 768 26.62 10.01 -3.40
C HIS A 768 27.06 10.89 -4.58
N GLY A 769 26.24 10.93 -5.64
CA GLY A 769 26.49 11.72 -6.83
C GLY A 769 26.63 13.21 -6.55
N LYS A 770 25.82 13.78 -5.65
CA LYS A 770 25.95 15.18 -5.20
C LYS A 770 27.28 15.46 -4.51
N ALA A 771 27.79 14.53 -3.70
CA ALA A 771 29.10 14.64 -3.08
C ALA A 771 30.24 14.54 -4.10
N ILE A 772 30.12 13.65 -5.10
CA ILE A 772 31.07 13.54 -6.23
C ILE A 772 31.07 14.83 -7.06
N GLN A 773 29.88 15.38 -7.35
CA GLN A 773 29.74 16.66 -8.05
C GLN A 773 30.47 17.78 -7.30
N ALA A 774 30.31 17.83 -5.98
CA ALA A 774 30.93 18.85 -5.13
C ALA A 774 32.47 18.75 -5.06
N ALA A 775 33.04 17.54 -5.20
CA ALA A 775 34.49 17.34 -5.29
C ALA A 775 35.10 17.94 -6.58
N GLY A 776 34.29 18.10 -7.64
CA GLY A 776 34.67 18.76 -8.89
C GLY A 776 35.41 17.85 -9.87
N ASN A 777 35.26 18.12 -11.17
CA ASN A 777 35.92 17.42 -12.29
C ASN A 777 35.66 15.90 -12.46
N TYR A 778 34.82 15.26 -11.65
CA TYR A 778 34.39 13.87 -11.88
C TYR A 778 33.01 13.81 -12.53
N SER A 779 32.85 12.97 -13.54
CA SER A 779 31.54 12.57 -14.05
C SER A 779 31.10 11.27 -13.38
N PHE A 780 29.80 11.03 -13.26
CA PHE A 780 29.30 9.74 -12.79
C PHE A 780 28.04 9.30 -13.52
N VAL A 781 27.84 8.00 -13.52
CA VAL A 781 26.56 7.33 -13.83
C VAL A 781 26.29 6.30 -12.75
N SER A 782 25.05 5.86 -12.63
CA SER A 782 24.71 4.79 -11.71
C SER A 782 23.93 3.66 -12.36
N CYS A 783 23.98 2.50 -11.72
CA CYS A 783 23.24 1.30 -12.09
C CYS A 783 22.79 0.52 -10.85
N SER A 784 21.84 -0.38 -11.04
CA SER A 784 21.52 -1.40 -10.03
C SER A 784 22.65 -2.41 -9.92
N ASP A 785 22.72 -3.13 -8.81
CA ASP A 785 23.62 -4.26 -8.62
C ASP A 785 23.31 -5.40 -9.59
N GLU A 786 22.03 -5.69 -9.86
CA GLU A 786 21.67 -6.77 -10.80
C GLU A 786 22.08 -6.44 -12.25
N ALA A 787 22.14 -5.16 -12.63
CA ALA A 787 22.68 -4.75 -13.93
C ALA A 787 24.17 -5.12 -14.07
N VAL A 788 24.92 -5.11 -12.97
CA VAL A 788 26.33 -5.53 -12.95
C VAL A 788 26.44 -7.05 -12.92
N GLU A 789 25.70 -7.72 -12.03
CA GLU A 789 25.77 -9.19 -11.89
C GLU A 789 25.32 -9.94 -13.14
N ASN A 790 24.33 -9.40 -13.86
CA ASN A 790 23.85 -9.96 -15.12
C ASN A 790 24.67 -9.51 -16.34
N GLY A 791 25.79 -8.80 -16.12
CA GLY A 791 26.74 -8.42 -17.17
C GLY A 791 26.24 -7.33 -18.12
N ARG A 792 25.19 -6.58 -17.77
CA ARG A 792 24.72 -5.42 -18.54
C ARG A 792 25.70 -4.26 -18.42
N ILE A 793 26.27 -4.05 -17.23
CA ILE A 793 27.32 -3.04 -16.97
C ILE A 793 28.61 -3.74 -16.57
N GLN A 794 29.73 -3.34 -17.18
CA GLN A 794 31.07 -3.84 -16.84
C GLN A 794 31.83 -2.79 -16.01
N PRO A 795 32.13 -3.06 -14.73
CA PRO A 795 32.85 -2.12 -13.87
C PRO A 795 34.24 -1.72 -14.40
N GLU A 796 34.90 -2.59 -15.17
CA GLU A 796 36.24 -2.38 -15.74
C GLU A 796 36.32 -1.20 -16.72
N HIS A 797 35.19 -0.70 -17.21
CA HIS A 797 35.12 0.52 -18.03
C HIS A 797 35.29 1.82 -17.21
N TYR A 798 35.32 1.72 -15.89
CA TYR A 798 35.38 2.86 -14.98
C TYR A 798 36.64 2.75 -14.10
N PRO A 799 37.38 3.85 -13.90
CA PRO A 799 38.56 3.84 -13.02
C PRO A 799 38.20 3.79 -11.53
N ILE A 800 36.95 4.13 -11.18
CA ILE A 800 36.44 4.20 -9.81
C ILE A 800 35.03 3.60 -9.78
N VAL A 801 34.80 2.71 -8.82
CA VAL A 801 33.48 2.16 -8.47
C VAL A 801 33.14 2.62 -7.06
N ASP A 802 31.93 3.11 -6.87
CA ASP A 802 31.30 3.46 -5.58
C ASP A 802 30.13 2.50 -5.36
N PHE A 803 30.27 1.57 -4.42
CA PHE A 803 29.26 0.55 -4.15
C PHE A 803 28.50 0.86 -2.85
N ILE A 804 27.24 1.25 -3.03
CA ILE A 804 26.33 1.64 -1.94
C ILE A 804 25.70 0.37 -1.37
N LEU A 805 25.94 0.11 -0.08
CA LEU A 805 25.38 -1.04 0.62
C LEU A 805 24.45 -0.67 1.77
N GLY A 806 24.33 0.59 2.19
CA GLY A 806 23.32 1.01 3.17
C GLY A 806 23.16 0.05 4.35
N LEU A 807 21.94 -0.48 4.54
CA LEU A 807 21.63 -1.52 5.52
C LEU A 807 21.51 -2.93 4.91
N GLU A 808 22.03 -3.15 3.70
CA GLU A 808 22.05 -4.42 2.98
C GLU A 808 22.71 -5.51 3.84
N LYS A 809 22.06 -6.67 3.98
CA LYS A 809 22.57 -7.86 4.64
C LYS A 809 21.65 -9.05 4.38
N ASP A 810 22.19 -10.26 4.53
CA ASP A 810 21.37 -11.45 4.58
C ASP A 810 20.55 -11.50 5.88
N ASP A 811 19.26 -11.71 5.70
CA ASP A 811 18.23 -11.66 6.72
C ASP A 811 17.43 -12.97 6.80
N ILE A 812 17.84 -14.02 6.08
CA ILE A 812 17.03 -15.23 5.91
C ILE A 812 16.65 -15.90 7.25
N LEU A 813 17.51 -15.74 8.27
CA LEU A 813 17.27 -16.24 9.62
C LEU A 813 16.21 -15.42 10.40
N SER A 814 16.01 -14.14 10.05
CA SER A 814 15.06 -13.24 10.72
C SER A 814 13.62 -13.39 10.22
N ASN A 815 13.41 -13.82 8.98
CA ASN A 815 12.09 -14.17 8.47
C ASN A 815 12.17 -15.35 7.47
N PRO A 816 12.02 -16.60 7.95
CA PRO A 816 12.14 -17.81 7.11
C PRO A 816 11.11 -17.90 5.98
N ALA A 817 10.04 -17.11 6.03
CA ALA A 817 9.06 -17.00 4.95
C ALA A 817 9.60 -16.22 3.74
N ARG A 818 10.64 -15.40 3.93
CA ARG A 818 11.19 -14.56 2.86
C ARG A 818 11.80 -15.42 1.78
N LYS A 819 11.40 -15.12 0.55
CA LYS A 819 12.00 -15.66 -0.67
C LYS A 819 12.93 -14.65 -1.36
N THR A 820 13.03 -13.43 -0.82
CA THR A 820 13.92 -12.39 -1.33
C THR A 820 15.26 -12.51 -0.62
N TYR A 821 16.32 -12.64 -1.41
CA TYR A 821 17.69 -12.77 -0.93
C TYR A 821 18.37 -11.40 -1.00
N TYR A 822 18.91 -10.97 0.14
CA TYR A 822 19.64 -9.74 0.32
C TYR A 822 21.06 -10.11 0.74
N LYS A 823 22.08 -9.47 0.20
CA LYS A 823 23.47 -9.82 0.53
C LYS A 823 24.40 -8.67 0.20
N THR A 824 25.22 -8.27 1.17
CA THR A 824 26.23 -7.23 0.97
C THR A 824 27.13 -7.52 -0.24
N PHE A 825 27.68 -8.73 -0.29
CA PHE A 825 28.47 -9.21 -1.43
C PHE A 825 28.05 -10.61 -1.81
N SER A 826 27.14 -10.72 -2.78
CA SER A 826 26.77 -11.99 -3.39
C SER A 826 28.00 -12.69 -3.99
N SER A 827 27.94 -14.01 -4.19
CA SER A 827 29.05 -14.73 -4.84
C SER A 827 29.36 -14.22 -6.26
N PRO A 828 28.38 -13.88 -7.12
CA PRO A 828 28.62 -13.16 -8.37
C PRO A 828 29.37 -11.84 -8.17
N MET A 829 28.90 -10.97 -7.27
CA MET A 829 29.51 -9.67 -7.03
C MET A 829 30.95 -9.79 -6.51
N GLN A 830 31.22 -10.74 -5.61
CA GLN A 830 32.59 -11.01 -5.12
C GLN A 830 33.56 -11.32 -6.27
N ARG A 831 33.13 -12.14 -7.26
CA ARG A 831 33.97 -12.45 -8.43
C ARG A 831 34.21 -11.23 -9.30
N ILE A 832 33.18 -10.43 -9.55
CA ILE A 832 33.26 -9.21 -10.36
C ILE A 832 34.20 -8.20 -9.71
N LEU A 833 34.00 -7.89 -8.43
CA LEU A 833 34.85 -6.94 -7.70
C LEU A 833 36.28 -7.44 -7.55
N THR A 834 36.49 -8.76 -7.42
CA THR A 834 37.84 -9.35 -7.44
C THR A 834 38.55 -9.09 -8.76
N ALA A 835 37.89 -9.36 -9.89
CA ALA A 835 38.46 -9.12 -11.22
C ALA A 835 38.73 -7.62 -11.46
N TYR A 836 37.78 -6.76 -11.09
CA TYR A 836 37.91 -5.32 -11.17
C TYR A 836 39.14 -4.80 -10.38
N CYS A 837 39.26 -5.16 -9.10
CA CYS A 837 40.41 -4.77 -8.28
C CYS A 837 41.74 -5.33 -8.83
N GLN A 838 41.76 -6.60 -9.28
CA GLN A 838 42.97 -7.20 -9.85
C GLN A 838 43.41 -6.53 -11.17
N SER A 839 42.48 -5.91 -11.91
CA SER A 839 42.77 -5.11 -13.10
C SER A 839 43.27 -3.68 -12.80
N GLY A 840 43.36 -3.30 -11.51
CA GLY A 840 43.81 -1.98 -11.08
C GLY A 840 42.69 -0.97 -10.78
N GLY A 841 41.43 -1.41 -10.76
CA GLY A 841 40.27 -0.56 -10.47
C GLY A 841 40.22 -0.09 -9.01
N ASN A 842 39.75 1.13 -8.76
CA ASN A 842 39.61 1.67 -7.41
C ASN A 842 38.18 1.50 -6.89
N LEU A 843 38.02 1.13 -5.62
CA LEU A 843 36.73 0.75 -5.05
C LEU A 843 36.44 1.51 -3.74
N LEU A 844 35.33 2.23 -3.70
CA LEU A 844 34.67 2.71 -2.49
C LEU A 844 33.52 1.74 -2.15
N VAL A 845 33.45 1.32 -0.89
CA VAL A 845 32.33 0.56 -0.34
C VAL A 845 31.88 1.21 0.98
N SER A 846 30.58 1.42 1.16
CA SER A 846 30.03 1.87 2.44
C SER A 846 28.72 1.16 2.79
N GLY A 847 28.63 0.63 4.00
CA GLY A 847 27.41 0.01 4.53
C GLY A 847 27.56 -0.45 5.98
N SER A 848 26.43 -0.64 6.66
CA SER A 848 26.40 -0.99 8.09
C SER A 848 26.83 -2.44 8.39
N TYR A 849 26.70 -3.35 7.42
CA TYR A 849 26.86 -4.80 7.65
C TYR A 849 27.94 -5.45 6.78
N ILE A 850 28.88 -4.67 6.24
CA ILE A 850 29.89 -5.16 5.28
C ILE A 850 30.89 -6.17 5.88
N GLY A 851 30.99 -6.26 7.21
CA GLY A 851 31.82 -7.22 7.92
C GLY A 851 31.02 -8.37 8.52
N SER A 852 29.98 -8.06 9.29
CA SER A 852 29.13 -9.01 10.01
C SER A 852 28.45 -10.00 9.06
N ASP A 853 27.83 -9.52 7.99
CA ASP A 853 27.20 -10.35 6.96
C ASP A 853 28.24 -11.22 6.20
N MET A 854 29.51 -10.80 6.19
CA MET A 854 30.62 -11.49 5.52
C MET A 854 31.44 -12.41 6.44
N SER A 855 31.08 -12.53 7.72
CA SER A 855 31.83 -13.32 8.70
C SER A 855 31.45 -14.81 8.75
N ASN A 856 30.36 -15.19 8.08
CA ASN A 856 29.71 -16.50 8.20
C ASN A 856 30.40 -17.68 7.48
N SER A 857 31.36 -17.43 6.57
CA SER A 857 32.05 -18.48 5.83
C SER A 857 33.51 -18.11 5.54
N GLN A 858 34.34 -19.13 5.29
CA GLN A 858 35.75 -18.91 4.95
C GLN A 858 35.91 -18.10 3.65
N GLY A 859 35.12 -18.41 2.62
CA GLY A 859 35.18 -17.67 1.35
C GLY A 859 34.82 -16.19 1.49
N ASN A 860 33.80 -15.87 2.28
CA ASN A 860 33.41 -14.48 2.53
C ASN A 860 34.49 -13.70 3.28
N ARG A 861 35.09 -14.31 4.31
CA ARG A 861 36.21 -13.70 5.05
C ARG A 861 37.43 -13.50 4.16
N GLU A 862 37.76 -14.50 3.34
CA GLU A 862 38.87 -14.38 2.39
C GLU A 862 38.66 -13.26 1.37
N PHE A 863 37.42 -13.05 0.89
CA PHE A 863 37.10 -11.92 0.03
C PHE A 863 37.35 -10.57 0.75
N THR A 864 36.81 -10.39 1.96
CA THR A 864 37.00 -9.13 2.69
C THR A 864 38.46 -8.89 3.08
N GLU A 865 39.19 -9.92 3.50
CA GLU A 865 40.58 -9.79 3.94
C GLU A 865 41.57 -9.64 2.78
N LYS A 866 41.40 -10.41 1.69
CA LYS A 866 42.36 -10.43 0.57
C LYS A 866 42.06 -9.35 -0.48
N ILE A 867 40.79 -9.02 -0.70
CA ILE A 867 40.35 -8.06 -1.74
C ILE A 867 39.99 -6.71 -1.13
N LEU A 868 39.12 -6.67 -0.11
CA LEU A 868 38.71 -5.40 0.50
C LEU A 868 39.65 -4.90 1.61
N LYS A 869 40.61 -5.74 2.02
CA LYS A 869 41.71 -5.43 2.95
C LYS A 869 41.24 -5.04 4.35
N TYR A 870 40.17 -5.67 4.83
CA TYR A 870 39.72 -5.54 6.22
C TYR A 870 39.27 -6.86 6.84
N GLY A 871 39.34 -6.92 8.16
CA GLY A 871 38.74 -7.95 9.00
C GLY A 871 37.56 -7.40 9.81
N PHE A 872 36.65 -8.27 10.25
CA PHE A 872 35.51 -7.91 11.09
C PHE A 872 35.84 -8.07 12.58
N GLN A 873 35.60 -7.05 13.40
CA GLN A 873 35.88 -7.05 14.84
C GLN A 873 34.62 -7.03 15.72
N GLY A 874 33.43 -7.03 15.11
CA GLY A 874 32.14 -6.87 15.82
C GLY A 874 31.36 -5.66 15.30
N SER A 875 30.15 -5.48 15.80
CA SER A 875 29.28 -4.33 15.47
C SER A 875 29.01 -3.52 16.72
N LEU A 876 28.84 -2.20 16.59
CA LEU A 876 28.48 -1.37 17.75
C LEU A 876 27.07 -1.73 18.22
N LYS A 877 26.95 -2.01 19.53
CA LYS A 877 25.68 -2.30 20.17
C LYS A 877 25.06 -1.07 20.86
N ASP A 878 25.87 -0.07 21.20
CA ASP A 878 25.35 1.17 21.76
C ASP A 878 24.72 2.03 20.65
N THR A 879 23.41 2.20 20.72
CA THR A 879 22.62 2.99 19.77
C THR A 879 22.59 4.48 20.13
N ARG A 880 23.17 4.91 21.25
CA ARG A 880 23.06 6.30 21.73
C ARG A 880 24.11 7.25 21.16
N SER A 881 25.21 6.74 20.62
CA SER A 881 26.23 7.55 19.93
C SER A 881 26.32 7.21 18.46
N GLY A 882 26.18 8.22 17.60
CA GLY A 882 26.39 8.13 16.15
C GLY A 882 27.63 8.90 15.67
N GLN A 883 28.51 9.26 16.60
CA GLN A 883 29.64 10.12 16.31
C GLN A 883 30.82 9.32 15.74
N ILE A 884 31.39 9.81 14.65
CA ILE A 884 32.53 9.19 13.96
C ILE A 884 33.58 10.26 13.74
N THR A 885 34.85 9.97 14.04
CA THR A 885 35.96 10.91 13.79
C THR A 885 36.93 10.35 12.77
N GLY A 886 37.41 11.17 11.87
CA GLY A 886 38.37 10.78 10.85
C GLY A 886 38.54 11.87 9.80
N LEU A 887 39.65 11.84 9.05
CA LEU A 887 39.98 12.85 8.04
C LEU A 887 39.92 14.31 8.56
N GLY A 888 40.23 14.53 9.85
CA GLY A 888 40.15 15.84 10.50
C GLY A 888 38.73 16.35 10.75
N ARG A 889 37.73 15.45 10.76
CA ARG A 889 36.31 15.76 10.92
C ARG A 889 35.65 14.90 11.99
N THR A 890 34.49 15.39 12.42
CA THR A 890 33.56 14.71 13.32
C THR A 890 32.21 14.63 12.58
N LEU A 891 31.81 13.42 12.23
CA LEU A 891 30.59 13.10 11.51
C LEU A 891 29.51 12.62 12.49
N GLN A 892 28.25 12.68 12.05
CA GLN A 892 27.11 12.12 12.75
C GLN A 892 26.28 11.25 11.81
N ILE A 893 25.77 10.14 12.33
CA ILE A 893 24.83 9.23 11.65
C ILE A 893 23.61 8.97 12.53
N PRO A 894 22.41 8.78 11.94
CA PRO A 894 21.19 8.49 12.70
C PRO A 894 21.22 7.06 13.23
N ARG A 895 21.22 6.91 14.55
CA ARG A 895 21.28 5.60 15.23
C ARG A 895 19.91 5.05 15.64
N LEU A 896 18.92 5.93 15.73
CA LEU A 896 17.57 5.63 16.21
C LEU A 896 16.54 5.92 15.11
N PRO A 897 15.37 5.24 15.13
CA PRO A 897 14.24 5.56 14.26
C PRO A 897 13.89 7.05 14.31
N ASN A 898 13.71 7.66 13.14
CA ASN A 898 13.39 9.08 12.97
C ASN A 898 12.69 9.30 11.61
N GLU A 899 12.23 10.53 11.35
CA GLU A 899 11.45 10.85 10.14
C GLU A 899 12.29 11.25 8.92
N LYS A 900 13.61 11.40 9.07
CA LYS A 900 14.48 12.00 8.04
C LYS A 900 15.32 10.98 7.29
N ALA A 901 15.83 9.95 7.98
CA ALA A 901 16.69 8.93 7.42
C ALA A 901 16.53 7.60 8.17
N TYR A 902 16.80 6.49 7.48
CA TYR A 902 16.75 5.17 8.11
C TYR A 902 17.73 5.07 9.27
N ALA A 903 17.41 4.26 10.28
CA ALA A 903 18.24 4.08 11.46
C ALA A 903 19.39 3.11 11.19
N VAL A 904 20.63 3.55 11.40
CA VAL A 904 21.81 2.68 11.40
C VAL A 904 21.96 2.14 12.82
N THR A 905 21.43 0.95 13.13
CA THR A 905 21.43 0.43 14.52
C THR A 905 22.73 -0.29 14.89
N ALA A 906 23.30 -1.07 13.98
CA ALA A 906 24.45 -1.94 14.25
C ALA A 906 25.50 -1.84 13.13
N PRO A 907 26.31 -0.78 13.10
CA PRO A 907 27.35 -0.53 12.14
C PRO A 907 28.56 -1.38 12.52
N ASP A 908 29.27 -1.87 11.52
CA ASP A 908 30.39 -2.76 11.73
C ASP A 908 31.66 -1.99 12.09
N CYS A 909 32.40 -2.57 13.03
CA CYS A 909 33.78 -2.24 13.31
C CYS A 909 34.67 -3.10 12.41
N ILE A 910 35.34 -2.46 11.45
CA ILE A 910 36.24 -3.14 10.51
C ILE A 910 37.68 -2.69 10.77
N VAL A 911 38.59 -3.67 10.85
CA VAL A 911 40.01 -3.42 11.13
C VAL A 911 40.85 -3.60 9.88
N PRO A 912 41.90 -2.79 9.68
CA PRO A 912 42.77 -2.94 8.54
C PRO A 912 43.52 -4.28 8.59
N VAL A 913 43.68 -4.89 7.42
CA VAL A 913 44.51 -6.09 7.20
C VAL A 913 45.60 -5.74 6.19
N ASP A 914 46.74 -6.43 6.25
CA ASP A 914 47.87 -6.19 5.35
C ASP A 914 48.38 -4.73 5.49
N SER A 915 48.72 -4.05 4.39
CA SER A 915 49.16 -2.65 4.41
C SER A 915 48.03 -1.61 4.46
N ALA A 916 46.78 -2.01 4.74
CA ALA A 916 45.69 -1.07 4.95
C ALA A 916 45.87 -0.28 6.27
N PHE A 917 45.21 0.88 6.37
CA PHE A 917 45.27 1.73 7.55
C PHE A 917 43.89 2.30 7.91
N PRO A 918 43.61 2.61 9.19
CA PRO A 918 42.31 3.14 9.59
C PRO A 918 42.17 4.60 9.18
N VAL A 919 40.98 5.00 8.74
CA VAL A 919 40.65 6.37 8.29
C VAL A 919 39.52 7.01 9.09
N PHE A 920 38.68 6.19 9.73
CA PHE A 920 37.61 6.61 10.62
C PHE A 920 37.59 5.74 11.87
N VAL A 921 37.13 6.32 12.98
CA VAL A 921 36.91 5.62 14.25
C VAL A 921 35.59 6.07 14.89
N TYR A 922 34.89 5.15 15.52
CA TYR A 922 33.66 5.44 16.27
C TYR A 922 33.96 6.05 17.64
N GLN A 923 33.08 6.93 18.09
CA GLN A 923 33.10 7.51 19.43
C GLN A 923 31.84 7.11 20.23
N PRO A 924 31.95 6.85 21.55
CA PRO A 924 33.19 6.55 22.27
C PRO A 924 33.73 5.16 21.88
N GLY A 925 34.99 4.86 22.23
CA GLY A 925 35.56 3.51 22.11
C GLY A 925 36.65 3.35 21.05
N GLN A 926 36.80 4.31 20.13
CA GLN A 926 37.92 4.36 19.17
C GLN A 926 38.03 3.11 18.29
N TYR A 927 36.94 2.37 18.09
CA TYR A 927 36.88 1.24 17.17
C TYR A 927 36.99 1.73 15.73
N SER A 928 37.77 1.04 14.90
CA SER A 928 37.92 1.40 13.49
C SER A 928 36.58 1.29 12.75
N ALA A 929 36.15 2.41 12.16
CA ALA A 929 34.89 2.58 11.43
C ALA A 929 35.09 2.57 9.91
N GLY A 930 36.34 2.65 9.45
CA GLY A 930 36.67 2.59 8.04
C GLY A 930 38.16 2.48 7.82
N ILE A 931 38.55 1.90 6.69
CA ILE A 931 39.96 1.69 6.30
C ILE A 931 40.22 2.17 4.89
N ALA A 932 41.49 2.43 4.60
CA ALA A 932 41.99 2.67 3.26
C ALA A 932 43.18 1.75 2.96
N TYR A 933 43.26 1.28 1.72
CA TYR A 933 44.34 0.43 1.23
C TYR A 933 44.92 1.01 -0.06
N LYS A 934 46.25 1.08 -0.14
CA LYS A 934 47.01 1.51 -1.32
C LYS A 934 47.98 0.41 -1.74
N GLY A 935 47.72 -0.20 -2.90
CA GLY A 935 48.60 -1.18 -3.55
C GLY A 935 48.48 -1.10 -5.07
N ASN A 936 48.40 -2.26 -5.74
CA ASN A 936 48.16 -2.34 -7.20
C ASN A 936 46.77 -1.80 -7.61
N TYR A 937 45.86 -1.73 -6.64
CA TYR A 937 44.57 -1.07 -6.69
C TYR A 937 44.34 -0.36 -5.35
N ARG A 938 43.23 0.36 -5.21
CA ARG A 938 42.89 1.04 -3.96
C ARG A 938 41.50 0.70 -3.50
N VAL A 939 41.36 0.58 -2.19
CA VAL A 939 40.07 0.35 -1.53
C VAL A 939 39.89 1.40 -0.45
N PHE A 940 38.69 1.94 -0.37
CA PHE A 940 38.21 2.72 0.76
C PHE A 940 36.93 2.04 1.25
N ALA A 941 36.96 1.49 2.46
CA ALA A 941 35.83 0.74 3.02
C ALA A 941 35.33 1.39 4.30
N MET A 942 34.01 1.55 4.43
CA MET A 942 33.35 2.18 5.57
C MET A 942 32.34 1.21 6.19
N GLY A 943 32.49 0.91 7.48
CA GLY A 943 31.57 0.07 8.26
C GLY A 943 30.25 0.76 8.63
N PHE A 944 29.96 1.90 8.00
CA PHE A 944 28.73 2.65 8.09
C PHE A 944 28.36 3.21 6.71
N PRO A 945 27.08 3.49 6.44
CA PRO A 945 26.66 4.01 5.14
C PRO A 945 27.08 5.47 4.93
N PHE A 946 27.68 5.79 3.78
CA PHE A 946 28.09 7.16 3.47
C PHE A 946 26.90 8.11 3.36
N GLU A 947 25.80 7.65 2.77
CA GLU A 947 24.56 8.41 2.61
C GLU A 947 23.90 8.76 3.95
N SER A 948 24.26 8.06 5.04
CA SER A 948 23.72 8.29 6.38
C SER A 948 24.42 9.42 7.15
N ILE A 949 25.57 9.92 6.66
CA ILE A 949 26.24 11.09 7.25
C ILE A 949 25.28 12.27 7.13
N GLU A 950 24.85 12.88 8.23
CA GLU A 950 23.73 13.84 8.22
C GLU A 950 24.05 15.13 7.43
N SER A 951 25.28 15.64 7.56
CA SER A 951 25.72 16.90 6.96
C SER A 951 26.13 16.73 5.49
N GLU A 952 25.46 17.46 4.59
CA GLU A 952 25.81 17.48 3.16
C GLU A 952 27.23 18.00 2.92
N THR A 953 27.64 19.02 3.67
CA THR A 953 28.99 19.58 3.60
C THR A 953 30.03 18.54 3.98
N ASP A 954 29.79 17.76 5.04
CA ASP A 954 30.72 16.72 5.45
C ASP A 954 30.76 15.56 4.45
N ARG A 955 29.60 15.16 3.88
CA ARG A 955 29.57 14.20 2.75
C ARG A 955 30.46 14.67 1.60
N ALA A 956 30.32 15.93 1.17
CA ALA A 956 31.13 16.49 0.08
C ALA A 956 32.64 16.47 0.39
N ILE A 957 33.03 16.85 1.61
CA ILE A 957 34.44 16.86 2.03
C ILE A 957 35.03 15.44 2.10
N VAL A 958 34.29 14.49 2.68
CA VAL A 958 34.70 13.09 2.78
C VAL A 958 34.86 12.49 1.38
N MET A 959 33.88 12.67 0.49
CA MET A 959 33.96 12.17 -0.88
C MET A 959 35.14 12.80 -1.65
N ALA A 960 35.39 14.10 -1.49
CA ALA A 960 36.54 14.75 -2.12
C ALA A 960 37.88 14.16 -1.63
N ALA A 961 38.00 13.82 -0.35
CA ALA A 961 39.17 13.16 0.20
C ALA A 961 39.35 11.74 -0.36
N ILE A 962 38.27 10.97 -0.51
CA ILE A 962 38.28 9.63 -1.11
C ILE A 962 38.71 9.70 -2.59
N LEU A 963 38.12 10.59 -3.38
CA LEU A 963 38.46 10.76 -4.79
C LEU A 963 39.90 11.23 -4.99
N LYS A 964 40.40 12.11 -4.12
CA LYS A 964 41.81 12.49 -4.09
C LYS A 964 42.70 11.29 -3.77
N PHE A 965 42.35 10.50 -2.76
CA PHE A 965 43.04 9.26 -2.41
C PHE A 965 43.08 8.27 -3.58
N PHE A 966 42.08 8.22 -4.46
CA PHE A 966 42.15 7.39 -5.67
C PHE A 966 42.98 8.01 -6.81
N GLY A 967 43.10 9.34 -6.86
CA GLY A 967 43.81 10.08 -7.91
C GLY A 967 45.32 10.31 -7.69
N GLU A 968 45.81 10.24 -6.46
CA GLU A 968 47.24 10.43 -6.17
C GLU A 968 48.07 9.34 -6.86
N LYS A 969 49.14 9.63 -7.61
CA LYS A 969 50.00 8.57 -8.17
C LYS A 969 50.92 8.00 -7.10
#